data_AF-A0A8C2HT75-F1
#
_entry.id   AF-A0A8C2HT75-F1
#
_cell.length_a   1.000
_cell.length_b   1.000
_cell.length_c   1.000
_cell.angle_alpha   90.00
_cell.angle_beta   90.00
_cell.angle_gamma   90.00
#
_symmetry.space_group_name_H-M   'P 1'
#
loop_
_entity.id
_entity.type
_entity.pdbx_description
1 polymer ?
#
loop_
_entity_poly.entity_id
_entity_poly.type
_entity_poly.pdbx_seq_one_letter_code
_entity_poly.pdbx_strand_id
1 'polypeptide(L)'
;FSVNNSRPTPSQSRFQVDLVSEAAGDGGTAVASDSPPEYAAVPPFDGLRDSEEAKGRFRVVNFAASSPDAAPAEIAQNGDTVMSESSQQHHHYDTHTNTYYLRTFGHNTIDAVPNIDFYRQTAAPLGEKLIRPTLSELHDELDKVRARTPRSRAHRGHVSLSDSSLHVTPYSDGFANGEELTPAEEAAAKEASESKGVVKFGWIKGVLVRCMLNIWGVMLFIRMTWIVGQAGIAYSCIIVIMATVVTTITGCSTSAIATNGFVRGGGAYYLISRSLGPEFGGSIGLIFAFANAVAVAMYVVGFAETVVELLNSSGALMFDVTNDIRIVGTITVILLLGISVAGMEWEAKAQIFLLVILISAIFNYFIGTFIRVESKEKFGFFSYDVGILAENFGPDFRGETFFSVFSIFFPAATGILAGANISGDLADPQMAIPKGTLLAILITGLVYMGVAISAGASIVRDATGIESNMTINGSNCTDAACKFGYDFTSCRPAAGGLVLQVMSVVSGFGPLITAGVFSATLSSALASLVSAPKVFQALCKDNIYPGIAVFGKGYGKNNEPLRGYLLTFGIALAFIVIAELNVIAPIISNFFLASYALINFSVFHASLANSPGWRPSFKYYNMWVSLAGAILCCVVMFIINWWAALLTNVIVLSLYIYVSYKKPDVNWGSSTQALTYHQALTHSLQLCGVADHIKTYRPQCLVMTGAPNSRPALLHLVHAFTKNVGLMVCGHVRIVKLNSDMVRYQRWLLHNNSKAFYTPVVAEDLRQGTQYLLQAAGLGRLRPNTLVLGFKNDWHIGDIKDVETYINLMHDAFDFQYGVVILRLREGLDISHIQGQGTITVLILHVWFSMCVIYTNACSPVSVSGLTLLIPYLIANKKKWKDCKIRVFIGGKINRIDHDRRAMATLLSKFRIDFSDITVLGDINTKPNLTEFAQMIEPYKLREDDMEQEAAEKLKSEEPWRITDNELELYKAKSNRQIRLNELLKEHSSTANLIVMSMPLARKGAVSSALYMAWLDTLSKDLPPILLVRGNHQSVLTFYS
;
A
#
# COMPACT_ATOMS: atom_id res chain seq x y z
N PHE A 1 -11.35 -33.11 -48.91
CA PHE A 1 -11.58 -33.50 -47.50
C PHE A 1 -10.87 -32.46 -46.61
N SER A 2 -11.50 -31.38 -46.14
CA SER A 2 -12.64 -31.24 -45.19
C SER A 2 -12.17 -31.27 -43.73
N VAL A 3 -12.35 -30.25 -42.86
CA VAL A 3 -13.11 -28.98 -42.94
C VAL A 3 -12.38 -27.84 -42.18
N ASN A 4 -12.68 -26.59 -42.58
CA ASN A 4 -12.56 -25.27 -41.94
C ASN A 4 -12.53 -25.23 -40.37
N ASN A 5 -12.13 -24.14 -39.69
CA ASN A 5 -12.11 -22.74 -40.13
C ASN A 5 -11.14 -21.84 -39.32
N SER A 6 -10.71 -20.72 -39.91
CA SER A 6 -9.95 -19.64 -39.25
C SER A 6 -10.81 -18.38 -39.06
N ARG A 7 -10.52 -17.56 -38.03
CA ARG A 7 -10.94 -16.13 -37.99
C ARG A 7 -10.18 -15.29 -36.95
N PRO A 8 -9.79 -14.03 -37.27
CA PRO A 8 -9.23 -13.06 -36.33
C PRO A 8 -10.30 -12.11 -35.73
N THR A 9 -9.85 -11.15 -34.92
CA THR A 9 -10.61 -9.99 -34.39
C THR A 9 -10.84 -8.92 -35.47
N PRO A 10 -11.74 -7.90 -35.27
CA PRO A 10 -11.30 -6.63 -34.66
C PRO A 10 -12.38 -5.75 -33.96
N SER A 11 -11.94 -4.56 -33.49
CA SER A 11 -12.69 -3.27 -33.37
C SER A 11 -13.47 -2.89 -32.09
N GLN A 12 -13.73 -1.57 -31.96
CA GLN A 12 -14.28 -0.85 -30.79
C GLN A 12 -15.44 0.08 -31.18
N SER A 13 -16.41 0.27 -30.28
CA SER A 13 -17.23 1.50 -30.01
C SER A 13 -18.36 1.07 -29.04
N ARG A 14 -18.68 1.77 -27.94
CA ARG A 14 -19.12 3.17 -27.75
C ARG A 14 -20.39 3.51 -28.53
N PHE A 15 -21.55 3.30 -27.90
CA PHE A 15 -22.75 4.06 -28.21
C PHE A 15 -23.44 4.57 -26.93
N GLN A 16 -24.00 5.76 -27.07
CA GLN A 16 -24.77 6.51 -26.09
C GLN A 16 -26.21 6.57 -26.63
N VAL A 17 -27.22 6.60 -25.75
CA VAL A 17 -28.63 6.69 -26.14
C VAL A 17 -29.26 7.85 -25.38
N ASP A 18 -29.42 8.96 -26.07
CA ASP A 18 -30.19 10.12 -25.58
C ASP A 18 -31.69 9.87 -25.79
N LEU A 19 -32.54 10.46 -24.94
CA LEU A 19 -34.00 10.38 -25.13
C LEU A 19 -34.44 11.36 -26.22
N VAL A 20 -35.10 10.84 -27.26
CA VAL A 20 -35.84 11.64 -28.23
C VAL A 20 -37.27 11.86 -27.71
N SER A 21 -37.71 13.11 -27.66
CA SER A 21 -39.08 13.49 -27.32
C SER A 21 -39.99 13.41 -28.53
N GLU A 22 -41.15 12.74 -28.39
CA GLU A 22 -42.25 12.87 -29.34
C GLU A 22 -42.97 14.20 -29.14
N ALA A 23 -43.10 14.98 -30.21
CA ALA A 23 -43.98 16.13 -30.31
C ALA A 23 -44.62 16.12 -31.70
N ALA A 24 -45.95 16.18 -31.76
CA ALA A 24 -46.70 16.14 -33.01
C ALA A 24 -47.08 17.55 -33.49
N GLY A 25 -46.96 17.77 -34.81
CA GLY A 25 -47.77 18.74 -35.55
C GLY A 25 -48.66 17.99 -36.55
N ASP A 26 -49.61 18.59 -37.23
CA ASP A 26 -50.09 19.99 -37.21
C ASP A 26 -51.61 19.98 -37.56
N GLY A 27 -52.38 21.01 -37.20
CA GLY A 27 -53.85 20.89 -37.06
C GLY A 27 -54.74 22.10 -37.42
N GLY A 28 -54.19 23.30 -37.63
CA GLY A 28 -54.89 24.41 -38.29
C GLY A 28 -56.04 25.16 -37.56
N THR A 29 -56.44 26.28 -38.17
CA THR A 29 -57.52 27.25 -37.78
C THR A 29 -57.32 28.06 -36.49
N ALA A 30 -57.84 29.29 -36.34
CA ALA A 30 -58.13 30.38 -37.29
C ALA A 30 -58.43 31.69 -36.53
N VAL A 31 -58.50 32.82 -37.26
CA VAL A 31 -59.11 34.12 -36.91
C VAL A 31 -58.35 35.09 -35.96
N ALA A 32 -58.41 36.35 -36.38
CA ALA A 32 -58.19 37.65 -35.73
C ALA A 32 -58.88 37.82 -34.34
N SER A 33 -58.80 38.90 -33.55
CA SER A 33 -58.03 40.17 -33.48
C SER A 33 -58.56 40.91 -32.23
N ASP A 34 -57.72 41.62 -31.47
CA ASP A 34 -57.83 43.09 -31.23
C ASP A 34 -56.76 43.61 -30.24
N SER A 35 -56.83 44.90 -29.87
CA SER A 35 -55.78 45.66 -29.15
C SER A 35 -56.19 46.17 -27.71
N PRO A 36 -55.73 47.33 -27.18
CA PRO A 36 -54.95 47.46 -25.93
C PRO A 36 -55.80 48.10 -24.76
N PRO A 37 -55.30 48.77 -23.67
CA PRO A 37 -53.93 49.17 -23.30
C PRO A 37 -53.51 49.16 -21.79
N GLU A 38 -52.24 49.56 -21.54
CA GLU A 38 -51.68 50.27 -20.36
C GLU A 38 -51.67 49.60 -18.96
N TYR A 39 -50.78 49.93 -18.01
CA TYR A 39 -49.99 51.17 -17.77
C TYR A 39 -48.54 50.91 -17.25
N ALA A 40 -47.59 51.82 -17.60
CA ALA A 40 -46.34 52.21 -16.88
C ALA A 40 -45.31 51.14 -16.41
N ALA A 41 -43.98 51.34 -16.50
CA ALA A 41 -43.15 52.38 -17.13
C ALA A 41 -41.73 51.84 -17.44
N VAL A 42 -40.92 52.62 -18.19
CA VAL A 42 -39.59 52.30 -18.78
C VAL A 42 -38.66 53.53 -18.57
N PRO A 43 -37.38 53.61 -19.04
CA PRO A 43 -36.38 52.63 -19.53
C PRO A 43 -35.00 52.85 -18.84
N PRO A 44 -33.79 52.50 -19.38
CA PRO A 44 -33.34 51.58 -20.44
C PRO A 44 -32.33 50.52 -19.86
N PHE A 45 -31.32 49.89 -20.49
CA PHE A 45 -30.79 49.70 -21.88
C PHE A 45 -29.99 48.36 -21.92
N ASP A 46 -29.68 47.86 -23.11
CA ASP A 46 -28.64 46.84 -23.44
C ASP A 46 -27.19 47.26 -23.02
N GLY A 47 -26.16 46.41 -23.04
CA GLY A 47 -26.07 44.97 -23.31
C GLY A 47 -24.73 44.57 -23.98
N LEU A 48 -24.24 43.33 -23.70
CA LEU A 48 -23.11 42.61 -24.34
C LEU A 48 -21.69 43.22 -24.26
N ARG A 49 -20.80 42.60 -23.43
CA ARG A 49 -19.50 42.03 -23.90
C ARG A 49 -18.70 41.23 -22.84
N ASP A 50 -18.06 40.17 -23.33
CA ASP A 50 -16.72 39.60 -23.01
C ASP A 50 -16.24 39.34 -21.55
N SER A 51 -16.32 38.05 -21.16
CA SER A 51 -15.20 37.15 -20.81
C SER A 51 -14.22 37.36 -19.62
N GLU A 52 -14.13 36.28 -18.80
CA GLU A 52 -13.02 35.79 -17.94
C GLU A 52 -12.46 36.63 -16.77
N GLU A 53 -12.66 36.12 -15.54
CA GLU A 53 -11.99 36.58 -14.30
C GLU A 53 -10.77 35.72 -13.92
N ALA A 54 -9.77 36.33 -13.27
CA ALA A 54 -8.66 35.60 -12.65
C ALA A 54 -8.11 36.24 -11.34
N LYS A 55 -8.23 35.48 -10.23
CA LYS A 55 -7.47 35.57 -8.96
C LYS A 55 -7.62 36.83 -8.08
N GLY A 56 -7.98 36.65 -6.80
CA GLY A 56 -7.54 37.59 -5.76
C GLY A 56 -7.94 37.37 -4.30
N ARG A 57 -7.03 36.79 -3.49
CA ARG A 57 -6.83 37.03 -2.03
C ARG A 57 -7.97 36.77 -1.02
N PHE A 58 -7.72 35.80 -0.13
CA PHE A 58 -8.34 35.70 1.20
C PHE A 58 -7.76 36.76 2.19
N ARG A 59 -8.52 37.12 3.23
CA ARG A 59 -8.05 37.92 4.38
C ARG A 59 -8.63 37.35 5.69
N VAL A 60 -7.83 37.36 6.75
CA VAL A 60 -8.16 36.79 8.07
C VAL A 60 -8.91 37.80 8.94
N VAL A 61 -9.78 37.32 9.84
CA VAL A 61 -10.49 38.12 10.85
C VAL A 61 -10.12 37.60 12.25
N ASN A 62 -9.68 38.50 13.14
CA ASN A 62 -9.54 38.26 14.58
C ASN A 62 -10.64 39.03 15.33
N PHE A 63 -11.02 38.56 16.52
CA PHE A 63 -11.88 39.27 17.46
C PHE A 63 -11.27 39.27 18.87
N ALA A 64 -11.30 40.42 19.56
CA ALA A 64 -11.01 40.53 20.99
C ALA A 64 -11.56 41.84 21.58
N ALA A 65 -11.88 41.79 22.88
CA ALA A 65 -12.03 42.90 23.84
C ALA A 65 -13.18 43.93 23.68
N SER A 66 -14.18 43.80 24.57
CA SER A 66 -14.90 44.94 25.18
C SER A 66 -15.51 44.52 26.53
N SER A 67 -15.32 45.33 27.58
CA SER A 67 -15.84 45.18 28.95
C SER A 67 -15.65 46.52 29.70
N PRO A 68 -16.10 46.73 30.96
CA PRO A 68 -16.91 45.89 31.86
C PRO A 68 -18.19 46.61 32.37
N ASP A 69 -18.95 46.00 33.30
CA ASP A 69 -19.45 46.73 34.50
C ASP A 69 -20.00 45.83 35.64
N ALA A 70 -19.90 46.34 36.88
CA ALA A 70 -20.57 45.98 38.17
C ALA A 70 -20.62 44.53 38.74
N ALA A 71 -20.65 44.43 40.08
CA ALA A 71 -20.89 43.25 40.94
C ALA A 71 -22.05 43.54 41.96
N PRO A 72 -22.38 42.79 43.06
CA PRO A 72 -21.47 42.30 44.14
C PRO A 72 -21.86 40.99 44.92
N ALA A 73 -21.07 40.67 45.97
CA ALA A 73 -21.46 40.00 47.25
C ALA A 73 -21.83 38.47 47.26
N GLU A 74 -21.57 37.67 48.32
CA GLU A 74 -20.82 37.83 49.59
C GLU A 74 -20.48 36.48 50.30
N ILE A 75 -19.59 36.50 51.32
CA ILE A 75 -19.43 35.60 52.51
C ILE A 75 -19.27 34.06 52.25
N ALA A 76 -18.22 33.29 52.64
CA ALA A 76 -17.10 33.33 53.61
C ALA A 76 -17.34 32.75 55.04
N GLN A 77 -16.67 31.64 55.40
CA GLN A 77 -16.36 31.24 56.79
C GLN A 77 -15.21 30.19 56.88
N ASN A 78 -14.51 30.14 58.03
CA ASN A 78 -13.30 29.34 58.29
C ASN A 78 -13.45 28.40 59.51
N GLY A 79 -12.56 27.41 59.66
CA GLY A 79 -12.12 26.91 60.99
C GLY A 79 -12.01 25.40 61.21
N ASP A 80 -10.78 24.87 61.24
CA ASP A 80 -10.09 24.24 62.40
C ASP A 80 -10.93 23.38 63.40
N THR A 81 -10.50 22.21 63.93
CA THR A 81 -9.13 21.61 64.03
C THR A 81 -9.11 20.11 64.46
N VAL A 82 -7.92 19.47 64.33
CA VAL A 82 -7.31 18.42 65.22
C VAL A 82 -7.60 16.90 65.06
N MET A 83 -6.48 16.13 64.99
CA MET A 83 -6.25 14.67 65.18
C MET A 83 -6.89 13.66 64.18
N SER A 84 -6.28 12.49 63.87
CA SER A 84 -5.04 11.83 64.38
C SER A 84 -4.22 11.09 63.28
N GLU A 85 -3.10 10.49 63.66
CA GLU A 85 -2.03 9.91 62.81
C GLU A 85 -2.39 8.63 62.02
N SER A 86 -1.77 8.40 60.86
CA SER A 86 -0.85 7.26 60.65
C SER A 86 -0.13 7.27 59.27
N SER A 87 1.16 6.91 59.33
CA SER A 87 2.18 6.77 58.28
C SER A 87 1.79 6.23 56.89
N GLN A 88 2.36 6.80 55.82
CA GLN A 88 3.45 6.17 55.03
C GLN A 88 4.19 7.19 54.13
N GLN A 89 5.31 6.79 53.51
CA GLN A 89 6.35 7.68 52.99
C GLN A 89 6.23 7.99 51.48
N HIS A 90 6.38 9.26 51.09
CA HIS A 90 6.68 9.66 49.70
C HIS A 90 8.19 9.81 49.50
N HIS A 91 8.75 9.08 48.53
CA HIS A 91 10.10 9.35 47.99
C HIS A 91 10.03 10.27 46.76
N HIS A 92 10.94 11.23 46.68
CA HIS A 92 11.18 12.02 45.47
C HIS A 92 11.69 11.14 44.31
N TYR A 93 11.27 11.48 43.09
CA TYR A 93 11.93 11.05 41.85
C TYR A 93 12.24 12.27 40.98
N ASP A 94 13.53 12.59 40.84
CA ASP A 94 14.01 13.54 39.84
C ASP A 94 13.95 12.92 38.44
N THR A 95 13.45 13.68 37.46
CA THR A 95 13.39 13.26 36.04
C THR A 95 13.97 14.32 35.10
N HIS A 96 15.27 14.60 35.26
CA HIS A 96 16.02 15.37 34.27
C HIS A 96 16.05 14.65 32.91
N THR A 97 15.24 15.11 31.95
CA THR A 97 15.35 14.73 30.53
C THR A 97 15.45 15.95 29.62
N ASN A 98 16.24 15.82 28.55
CA ASN A 98 16.79 16.96 27.82
C ASN A 98 15.81 17.55 26.79
N THR A 99 15.56 18.86 26.88
CA THR A 99 14.74 19.67 25.95
C THR A 99 15.44 19.99 24.63
N TYR A 100 15.85 18.95 23.88
CA TYR A 100 16.49 19.09 22.56
C TYR A 100 15.64 18.63 21.36
N TYR A 101 14.45 18.07 21.60
CA TYR A 101 13.51 17.65 20.56
C TYR A 101 12.27 18.54 20.53
N LEU A 102 12.34 19.69 19.85
CA LEU A 102 11.15 20.47 19.42
C LEU A 102 11.54 21.54 18.38
N ARG A 103 11.60 21.14 17.10
CA ARG A 103 11.57 22.04 15.94
C ARG A 103 10.80 21.35 14.81
N THR A 104 9.57 21.78 14.56
CA THR A 104 8.64 21.10 13.67
C THR A 104 8.02 22.09 12.69
N PHE A 105 8.40 21.97 11.41
CA PHE A 105 7.89 22.73 10.27
C PHE A 105 8.10 24.26 10.26
N GLY A 106 8.00 24.84 9.06
CA GLY A 106 8.42 26.21 8.76
C GLY A 106 7.42 27.31 9.13
N HIS A 107 6.65 27.15 10.21
CA HIS A 107 5.84 28.20 10.84
C HIS A 107 6.06 28.10 12.35
N ASN A 108 6.53 29.18 12.99
CA ASN A 108 6.77 29.21 14.43
C ASN A 108 5.45 29.38 15.20
N THR A 109 4.64 28.32 15.29
CA THR A 109 3.56 28.24 16.28
C THR A 109 4.17 28.07 17.67
N ILE A 110 3.73 28.89 18.63
CA ILE A 110 4.23 28.88 20.02
C ILE A 110 3.57 27.77 20.85
N ASP A 111 2.49 27.18 20.32
CA ASP A 111 1.68 26.16 20.99
C ASP A 111 2.50 24.91 21.36
N ALA A 112 2.39 24.48 22.61
CA ALA A 112 2.96 23.22 23.06
C ALA A 112 2.31 22.04 22.32
N VAL A 113 3.13 21.09 21.87
CA VAL A 113 2.61 19.85 21.23
C VAL A 113 1.73 19.11 22.24
N PRO A 114 0.49 18.72 21.88
CA PRO A 114 -0.43 18.09 22.81
C PRO A 114 0.16 16.80 23.39
N ASN A 115 0.25 16.70 24.72
CA ASN A 115 0.65 15.44 25.33
C ASN A 115 -0.42 14.36 25.05
N ILE A 116 0.04 13.20 24.57
CA ILE A 116 -0.80 12.12 24.06
C ILE A 116 -1.71 11.52 25.13
N ASP A 117 -1.33 11.63 26.40
CA ASP A 117 -2.08 11.11 27.54
C ASP A 117 -3.47 11.78 27.67
N PHE A 118 -3.57 13.09 27.38
CA PHE A 118 -4.85 13.81 27.34
C PHE A 118 -5.77 13.39 26.18
N TYR A 119 -5.24 12.64 25.21
CA TYR A 119 -5.95 12.17 24.01
C TYR A 119 -6.18 10.64 24.02
N ARG A 120 -5.69 9.93 25.04
CA ARG A 120 -5.84 8.48 25.23
C ARG A 120 -6.67 8.13 26.47
N GLN A 121 -7.92 8.58 26.52
CA GLN A 121 -8.98 7.94 27.32
C GLN A 121 -10.39 8.42 26.98
N THR A 122 -11.34 7.49 26.88
CA THR A 122 -12.78 7.80 26.77
C THR A 122 -13.70 6.76 27.44
N ALA A 123 -13.15 5.70 28.06
CA ALA A 123 -13.94 4.59 28.64
C ALA A 123 -13.21 3.82 29.76
N ALA A 124 -12.51 4.51 30.67
CA ALA A 124 -11.84 3.91 31.84
C ALA A 124 -12.50 4.40 33.15
N PRO A 125 -13.35 3.61 33.84
CA PRO A 125 -14.13 4.10 34.99
C PRO A 125 -13.40 4.22 36.34
N LEU A 126 -12.09 3.97 36.39
CA LEU A 126 -11.36 3.68 37.63
C LEU A 126 -9.94 4.32 37.68
N GLY A 127 -9.74 5.40 36.94
CA GLY A 127 -8.63 6.33 37.14
C GLY A 127 -9.19 7.74 37.36
N GLU A 128 -8.50 8.57 38.14
CA GLU A 128 -8.92 9.97 38.29
C GLU A 128 -8.91 10.67 36.93
N LYS A 129 -10.01 11.36 36.64
CA LYS A 129 -10.22 12.05 35.36
C LYS A 129 -9.35 13.30 35.33
N LEU A 130 -8.12 13.18 34.82
CA LEU A 130 -7.24 14.31 34.54
C LEU A 130 -7.99 15.34 33.67
N ILE A 131 -8.43 16.42 34.32
CA ILE A 131 -9.17 17.51 33.68
C ILE A 131 -8.22 18.21 32.70
N ARG A 132 -8.72 18.56 31.51
CA ARG A 132 -7.96 19.35 30.54
C ARG A 132 -7.58 20.69 31.21
N PRO A 133 -6.29 21.04 31.36
CA PRO A 133 -5.91 22.37 31.82
C PRO A 133 -6.43 23.44 30.85
N THR A 134 -6.97 24.52 31.40
CA THR A 134 -7.43 25.68 30.63
C THR A 134 -6.26 26.38 29.95
N LEU A 135 -6.56 27.18 28.92
CA LEU A 135 -5.54 27.98 28.22
C LEU A 135 -4.80 28.93 29.18
N SER A 136 -5.49 29.41 30.21
CA SER A 136 -4.95 30.22 31.31
C SER A 136 -3.94 29.45 32.16
N GLU A 137 -4.28 28.26 32.65
CA GLU A 137 -3.38 27.46 33.52
C GLU A 137 -2.08 27.07 32.78
N LEU A 138 -2.15 26.84 31.47
CA LEU A 138 -0.99 26.57 30.61
C LEU A 138 -0.06 27.79 30.41
N HIS A 139 -0.56 29.01 30.52
CA HIS A 139 0.28 30.22 30.51
C HIS A 139 0.88 30.49 31.89
N ASP A 140 0.11 30.29 32.97
CA ASP A 140 0.57 30.40 34.36
C ASP A 140 1.74 29.47 34.67
N GLU A 141 1.70 28.21 34.19
CA GLU A 141 2.83 27.28 34.26
C GLU A 141 4.07 27.80 33.52
N LEU A 142 3.89 28.37 32.32
CA LEU A 142 4.99 28.86 31.49
C LEU A 142 5.72 30.05 32.15
N ASP A 143 5.00 30.99 32.75
CA ASP A 143 5.61 32.12 33.44
C ASP A 143 6.20 31.72 34.82
N LYS A 144 5.64 30.73 35.52
CA LYS A 144 6.29 30.12 36.71
C LYS A 144 7.63 29.48 36.38
N VAL A 145 7.75 28.79 35.23
CA VAL A 145 9.02 28.24 34.74
C VAL A 145 10.00 29.37 34.39
N ARG A 146 9.51 30.43 33.75
CA ARG A 146 10.31 31.61 33.34
C ARG A 146 10.90 32.38 34.52
N ALA A 147 10.26 32.35 35.69
CA ALA A 147 10.70 33.04 36.89
C ALA A 147 11.88 32.37 37.65
N ARG A 148 12.26 31.12 37.32
CA ARG A 148 13.14 30.28 38.15
C ARG A 148 14.55 30.02 37.58
N THR A 149 15.21 31.03 36.98
CA THR A 149 16.59 30.88 36.44
C THR A 149 17.62 31.81 37.11
N PRO A 150 18.39 31.35 38.12
CA PRO A 150 19.50 32.10 38.71
C PRO A 150 20.80 32.02 37.89
N ARG A 151 21.71 32.98 38.10
CA ARG A 151 23.02 33.05 37.42
C ARG A 151 24.16 32.40 38.24
N SER A 152 24.92 31.51 37.60
CA SER A 152 26.39 31.33 37.69
C SER A 152 27.12 31.59 39.04
N ARG A 153 27.71 30.53 39.62
CA ARG A 153 29.18 30.45 39.89
C ARG A 153 29.65 29.02 40.19
N ALA A 154 30.95 28.81 40.35
CA ALA A 154 31.61 27.50 40.39
C ALA A 154 32.47 27.27 41.64
N HIS A 155 32.63 26.00 42.05
CA HIS A 155 33.89 25.56 42.68
C HIS A 155 34.21 24.06 42.53
N ARG A 156 35.35 23.66 43.12
CA ARG A 156 36.03 22.35 43.00
C ARG A 156 35.27 21.20 43.69
N GLY A 157 35.55 19.96 43.26
CA GLY A 157 35.06 18.73 43.91
C GLY A 157 36.14 17.99 44.71
N HIS A 158 35.83 16.76 45.17
CA HIS A 158 36.80 15.80 45.72
C HIS A 158 36.37 14.34 45.48
N VAL A 159 37.26 13.39 45.77
CA VAL A 159 37.13 11.95 45.47
C VAL A 159 37.15 11.10 46.76
N SER A 160 36.36 10.02 46.79
CA SER A 160 36.59 8.80 47.59
C SER A 160 35.83 7.59 47.00
N LEU A 161 36.28 6.38 47.33
CA LEU A 161 35.77 5.08 46.84
C LEU A 161 35.06 4.31 47.98
N SER A 162 34.19 3.34 47.65
CA SER A 162 34.30 1.96 48.16
C SER A 162 33.36 0.95 47.47
N ASP A 163 33.58 -0.32 47.79
CA ASP A 163 33.26 -1.57 47.08
C ASP A 163 31.80 -1.99 46.79
N SER A 164 31.64 -2.52 45.57
CA SER A 164 31.40 -3.96 45.30
C SER A 164 30.57 -4.80 46.29
N SER A 165 29.36 -5.23 45.88
CA SER A 165 28.96 -6.66 45.93
C SER A 165 27.57 -6.97 45.34
N LEU A 166 27.39 -8.25 45.01
CA LEU A 166 26.15 -9.01 44.79
C LEU A 166 25.31 -8.78 43.50
N HIS A 167 25.04 -9.88 42.81
CA HIS A 167 24.09 -9.98 41.70
C HIS A 167 22.63 -9.80 42.18
N VAL A 168 21.89 -8.91 41.53
CA VAL A 168 20.42 -9.02 41.39
C VAL A 168 20.09 -8.77 39.92
N THR A 169 19.33 -9.69 39.30
CA THR A 169 18.84 -9.53 37.92
C THR A 169 17.48 -8.84 37.93
N PRO A 170 17.33 -7.65 37.34
CA PRO A 170 16.02 -7.04 37.16
C PRO A 170 15.23 -7.79 36.09
N TYR A 171 14.01 -8.14 36.47
CA TYR A 171 12.94 -8.63 35.62
C TYR A 171 12.76 -7.76 34.36
N SER A 172 12.45 -8.37 33.22
CA SER A 172 12.23 -7.67 31.96
C SER A 172 10.77 -7.24 31.80
N ASP A 173 10.48 -5.96 31.99
CA ASP A 173 9.16 -5.40 31.67
C ASP A 173 8.95 -5.37 30.15
N GLY A 174 8.01 -6.19 29.68
CA GLY A 174 7.65 -6.30 28.27
C GLY A 174 6.83 -5.10 27.80
N PHE A 175 7.25 -4.46 26.71
CA PHE A 175 6.52 -3.33 26.10
C PHE A 175 5.13 -3.78 25.60
N ALA A 176 4.09 -3.31 26.29
CA ALA A 176 2.70 -3.65 25.99
C ALA A 176 2.13 -2.89 24.78
N ASN A 177 2.52 -3.26 23.56
CA ASN A 177 1.71 -3.13 22.34
C ASN A 177 2.14 -4.17 21.30
N GLY A 178 1.19 -4.94 20.78
CA GLY A 178 1.43 -6.11 19.92
C GLY A 178 1.73 -5.81 18.45
N GLU A 179 2.65 -4.89 18.18
CA GLU A 179 3.35 -4.80 16.90
C GLU A 179 4.83 -5.10 17.15
N GLU A 180 5.28 -6.29 16.73
CA GLU A 180 6.71 -6.61 16.74
C GLU A 180 7.42 -5.66 15.78
N LEU A 181 8.34 -4.85 16.30
CA LEU A 181 9.35 -4.18 15.47
C LEU A 181 10.04 -5.27 14.65
N THR A 182 10.16 -5.06 13.33
CA THR A 182 10.86 -6.07 12.52
C THR A 182 12.30 -6.23 13.02
N PRO A 183 12.94 -7.41 12.88
CA PRO A 183 14.33 -7.57 13.32
C PRO A 183 15.31 -6.57 12.69
N ALA A 184 14.95 -6.02 11.51
CA ALA A 184 15.67 -4.92 10.88
C ALA A 184 15.50 -3.58 11.61
N GLU A 185 14.33 -3.30 12.18
CA GLU A 185 14.03 -2.07 12.94
C GLU A 185 14.55 -2.13 14.38
N GLU A 186 14.52 -3.29 15.04
CA GLU A 186 15.18 -3.46 16.34
C GLU A 186 16.71 -3.34 16.20
N ALA A 187 17.28 -3.93 15.16
CA ALA A 187 18.70 -3.75 14.82
C ALA A 187 19.04 -2.30 14.49
N ALA A 188 18.26 -1.63 13.63
CA ALA A 188 18.51 -0.23 13.27
C ALA A 188 18.31 0.73 14.46
N ALA A 189 17.41 0.43 15.40
CA ALA A 189 17.25 1.19 16.64
C ALA A 189 18.44 1.01 17.58
N LYS A 190 18.98 -0.22 17.70
CA LYS A 190 20.21 -0.51 18.45
C LYS A 190 21.43 0.16 17.83
N GLU A 191 21.66 -0.03 16.52
CA GLU A 191 22.72 0.63 15.74
C GLU A 191 22.65 2.17 15.87
N ALA A 192 21.45 2.77 15.85
CA ALA A 192 21.28 4.21 16.08
C ALA A 192 21.57 4.64 17.54
N SER A 193 21.24 3.80 18.53
CA SER A 193 21.44 4.11 19.96
C SER A 193 22.90 4.09 20.40
N GLU A 194 23.73 3.23 19.80
CA GLU A 194 25.17 3.11 20.09
C GLU A 194 26.01 4.21 19.42
N SER A 195 25.50 4.83 18.34
CA SER A 195 26.21 5.81 17.49
C SER A 195 26.56 7.17 18.14
N LYS A 196 26.45 7.32 19.47
CA LYS A 196 26.57 8.59 20.22
C LYS A 196 27.95 9.30 20.19
N GLY A 197 28.91 8.81 19.41
CA GLY A 197 30.23 9.44 19.22
C GLY A 197 30.58 9.83 17.77
N VAL A 198 29.72 9.54 16.77
CA VAL A 198 30.09 9.71 15.36
C VAL A 198 29.72 11.10 14.82
N VAL A 199 30.70 11.82 14.27
CA VAL A 199 30.51 13.14 13.65
C VAL A 199 29.78 13.00 12.31
N LYS A 200 28.49 13.34 12.29
CA LYS A 200 27.65 13.33 11.07
C LYS A 200 28.14 14.30 9.99
N PHE A 201 27.99 13.91 8.74
CA PHE A 201 28.43 14.69 7.58
C PHE A 201 27.42 15.76 7.16
N GLY A 202 27.93 16.94 6.80
CA GLY A 202 27.16 17.98 6.09
C GLY A 202 27.02 17.69 4.60
N TRP A 203 26.08 18.37 3.94
CA TRP A 203 25.67 18.10 2.55
C TRP A 203 26.81 18.14 1.51
N ILE A 204 27.79 19.02 1.69
CA ILE A 204 28.96 19.13 0.78
C ILE A 204 29.80 17.85 0.83
N LYS A 205 30.26 17.45 2.02
CA LYS A 205 31.17 16.31 2.20
C LYS A 205 30.45 14.96 2.06
N GLY A 206 29.19 14.87 2.52
CA GLY A 206 28.41 13.63 2.49
C GLY A 206 27.75 13.34 1.13
N VAL A 207 27.12 14.35 0.51
CA VAL A 207 26.31 14.16 -0.71
C VAL A 207 27.04 14.66 -1.95
N LEU A 208 27.40 15.95 -2.01
CA LEU A 208 27.96 16.57 -3.23
C LEU A 208 29.26 15.87 -3.68
N VAL A 209 30.25 15.77 -2.79
CA VAL A 209 31.55 15.13 -3.06
C VAL A 209 31.39 13.67 -3.50
N ARG A 210 30.54 12.89 -2.81
CA ARG A 210 30.33 11.47 -3.15
C ARG A 210 29.57 11.27 -4.47
N CYS A 211 28.63 12.15 -4.80
CA CYS A 211 27.99 12.11 -6.11
C CYS A 211 28.98 12.49 -7.22
N MET A 212 29.77 13.56 -7.05
CA MET A 212 30.77 13.97 -8.05
C MET A 212 31.82 12.88 -8.31
N LEU A 213 32.37 12.26 -7.27
CA LEU A 213 33.31 11.14 -7.41
C LEU A 213 32.72 9.95 -8.17
N ASN A 214 31.46 9.60 -7.90
CA ASN A 214 30.83 8.40 -8.48
C ASN A 214 30.15 8.66 -9.84
N ILE A 215 30.13 9.92 -10.31
CA ILE A 215 29.75 10.32 -11.68
C ILE A 215 31.02 10.44 -12.56
N TRP A 216 32.10 11.01 -12.04
CA TRP A 216 33.39 11.16 -12.74
C TRP A 216 34.20 9.84 -12.75
N GLY A 217 33.70 8.84 -13.48
CA GLY A 217 34.40 7.56 -13.71
C GLY A 217 35.31 7.56 -14.95
N VAL A 218 35.73 6.34 -15.34
CA VAL A 218 36.60 6.01 -16.51
C VAL A 218 36.35 6.90 -17.73
N MET A 219 35.08 7.05 -18.12
CA MET A 219 34.68 7.59 -19.41
C MET A 219 35.14 9.04 -19.62
N LEU A 220 35.28 9.83 -18.55
CA LEU A 220 35.71 11.24 -18.60
C LEU A 220 37.04 11.42 -19.34
N PHE A 221 37.99 10.52 -19.13
CA PHE A 221 39.35 10.65 -19.66
C PHE A 221 39.65 9.75 -20.87
N ILE A 222 39.07 8.54 -20.92
CA ILE A 222 39.43 7.52 -21.94
C ILE A 222 38.37 7.38 -23.06
N ARG A 223 37.17 7.95 -22.91
CA ARG A 223 36.10 7.83 -23.92
C ARG A 223 35.47 9.14 -24.38
N MET A 224 35.56 10.25 -23.63
CA MET A 224 35.04 11.56 -24.09
C MET A 224 35.63 12.02 -25.42
N THR A 225 36.94 11.89 -25.60
CA THR A 225 37.64 12.18 -26.87
C THR A 225 37.11 11.32 -28.03
N TRP A 226 36.99 10.02 -27.81
CA TRP A 226 36.46 9.08 -28.80
C TRP A 226 34.99 9.36 -29.16
N ILE A 227 34.15 9.70 -28.17
CA ILE A 227 32.75 10.12 -28.36
C ILE A 227 32.67 11.36 -29.27
N VAL A 228 33.53 12.36 -29.07
CA VAL A 228 33.59 13.56 -29.92
C VAL A 228 34.11 13.24 -31.32
N GLY A 229 35.11 12.38 -31.46
CA GLY A 229 35.61 11.93 -32.77
C GLY A 229 34.50 11.29 -33.62
N GLN A 230 33.78 10.33 -33.04
CA GLN A 230 32.69 9.58 -33.69
C GLN A 230 31.44 10.45 -33.94
N ALA A 231 30.90 11.08 -32.90
CA ALA A 231 29.62 11.80 -33.00
C ALA A 231 29.76 13.26 -33.48
N GLY A 232 30.96 13.81 -33.48
CA GLY A 232 31.18 15.26 -33.64
C GLY A 232 30.72 16.05 -32.41
N ILE A 233 31.02 17.35 -32.40
CA ILE A 233 30.72 18.24 -31.28
C ILE A 233 29.20 18.36 -31.07
N ALA A 234 28.42 18.49 -32.14
CA ALA A 234 26.98 18.70 -32.03
C ALA A 234 26.25 17.50 -31.39
N TYR A 235 26.47 16.28 -31.87
CA TYR A 235 25.79 15.10 -31.32
C TYR A 235 26.37 14.64 -29.98
N SER A 236 27.68 14.82 -29.72
CA SER A 236 28.23 14.57 -28.38
C SER A 236 27.63 15.48 -27.32
N CYS A 237 27.41 16.77 -27.63
CA CYS A 237 26.66 17.69 -26.77
C CYS A 237 25.20 17.21 -26.55
N ILE A 238 24.51 16.73 -27.59
CA ILE A 238 23.15 16.17 -27.45
C ILE A 238 23.14 14.91 -26.57
N ILE A 239 24.15 14.04 -26.70
CA ILE A 239 24.33 12.84 -25.86
C ILE A 239 24.49 13.22 -24.37
N VAL A 240 25.35 14.21 -24.07
CA VAL A 240 25.55 14.71 -22.70
C VAL A 240 24.26 15.33 -22.14
N ILE A 241 23.57 16.15 -22.94
CA ILE A 241 22.30 16.77 -22.53
C ILE A 241 21.21 15.71 -22.28
N MET A 242 21.06 14.72 -23.17
CA MET A 242 20.04 13.66 -23.02
C MET A 242 20.26 12.82 -21.76
N ALA A 243 21.50 12.45 -21.45
CA ALA A 243 21.83 11.76 -20.21
C ALA A 243 21.58 12.66 -18.98
N THR A 244 21.95 13.94 -19.06
CA THR A 244 21.73 14.93 -17.99
C THR A 244 20.24 15.15 -17.70
N VAL A 245 19.37 15.14 -18.73
CA VAL A 245 17.91 15.21 -18.56
C VAL A 245 17.38 13.98 -17.83
N VAL A 246 17.78 12.76 -18.25
CA VAL A 246 17.39 11.51 -17.59
C VAL A 246 17.79 11.51 -16.11
N THR A 247 19.02 11.89 -15.79
CA THR A 247 19.54 11.87 -14.42
C THR A 247 18.98 13.00 -13.57
N THR A 248 18.70 14.18 -14.15
CA THR A 248 18.03 15.30 -13.45
C THR A 248 16.60 14.92 -13.06
N ILE A 249 15.81 14.33 -13.97
CA ILE A 249 14.45 13.86 -13.65
C ILE A 249 14.48 12.81 -12.53
N THR A 250 15.38 11.83 -12.63
CA THR A 250 15.55 10.80 -11.58
C THR A 250 16.06 11.41 -10.26
N GLY A 251 16.89 12.45 -10.31
CA GLY A 251 17.33 13.24 -9.17
C GLY A 251 16.16 13.99 -8.48
N CYS A 252 15.22 14.53 -9.25
CA CYS A 252 13.98 15.12 -8.72
C CYS A 252 13.06 14.06 -8.10
N SER A 253 12.88 12.90 -8.72
CA SER A 253 12.13 11.77 -8.14
C SER A 253 12.78 11.26 -6.85
N THR A 254 14.11 11.14 -6.82
CA THR A 254 14.88 10.78 -5.62
C THR A 254 14.76 11.83 -4.52
N SER A 255 14.72 13.12 -4.90
CA SER A 255 14.49 14.23 -3.97
C SER A 255 13.07 14.22 -3.39
N ALA A 256 12.06 13.81 -4.16
CA ALA A 256 10.71 13.60 -3.66
C ALA A 256 10.64 12.47 -2.64
N ILE A 257 11.32 11.33 -2.90
CA ILE A 257 11.46 10.22 -1.93
C ILE A 257 12.20 10.70 -0.66
N ALA A 258 13.35 11.37 -0.80
CA ALA A 258 14.16 11.83 0.33
C ALA A 258 13.50 12.93 1.19
N THR A 259 12.44 13.57 0.68
CA THR A 259 11.63 14.57 1.39
C THR A 259 10.24 14.06 1.80
N ASN A 260 10.00 12.75 1.66
CA ASN A 260 8.77 12.08 2.07
C ASN A 260 8.95 11.38 3.43
N GLY A 261 8.43 11.98 4.50
CA GLY A 261 8.49 11.40 5.84
C GLY A 261 9.89 11.47 6.50
N PHE A 262 10.07 10.73 7.60
CA PHE A 262 11.25 10.84 8.46
C PHE A 262 12.36 9.87 8.02
N VAL A 263 13.45 10.41 7.50
CA VAL A 263 14.59 9.61 7.03
C VAL A 263 15.41 9.07 8.21
N ARG A 264 15.27 7.77 8.49
CA ARG A 264 16.17 7.03 9.40
C ARG A 264 17.36 6.43 8.63
N GLY A 265 18.41 6.07 9.36
CA GLY A 265 19.64 5.54 8.77
C GLY A 265 19.49 4.12 8.23
N GLY A 266 19.29 4.00 6.92
CA GLY A 266 19.26 2.71 6.21
C GLY A 266 19.69 2.78 4.73
N GLY A 267 20.32 3.87 4.31
CA GLY A 267 20.77 4.09 2.93
C GLY A 267 19.63 4.32 1.93
N ALA A 268 19.94 4.16 0.65
CA ALA A 268 19.01 4.46 -0.46
C ALA A 268 17.86 3.45 -0.55
N TYR A 269 18.13 2.15 -0.31
CA TYR A 269 17.09 1.12 -0.36
C TYR A 269 16.03 1.32 0.73
N TYR A 270 16.41 1.65 1.97
CA TYR A 270 15.47 1.93 3.06
C TYR A 270 14.57 3.14 2.76
N LEU A 271 15.15 4.21 2.20
CA LEU A 271 14.42 5.39 1.70
C LEU A 271 13.35 5.01 0.68
N ILE A 272 13.71 4.19 -0.30
CA ILE A 272 12.83 3.75 -1.39
C ILE A 272 11.74 2.80 -0.85
N SER A 273 12.10 1.78 -0.07
CA SER A 273 11.16 0.73 0.39
C SER A 273 10.13 1.25 1.39
N ARG A 274 10.52 2.14 2.31
CA ARG A 274 9.59 2.78 3.28
C ARG A 274 8.72 3.88 2.65
N SER A 275 9.08 4.42 1.49
CA SER A 275 8.28 5.48 0.82
C SER A 275 7.29 4.95 -0.22
N LEU A 276 7.57 3.80 -0.84
CA LEU A 276 6.86 3.32 -2.04
C LEU A 276 6.15 1.96 -1.84
N GLY A 277 6.55 1.20 -0.82
CA GLY A 277 6.08 -0.16 -0.52
C GLY A 277 7.10 -1.25 -0.88
N PRO A 278 6.95 -2.47 -0.32
CA PRO A 278 7.88 -3.57 -0.52
C PRO A 278 7.95 -4.08 -1.97
N GLU A 279 6.90 -3.92 -2.78
CA GLU A 279 6.83 -4.41 -4.16
C GLU A 279 7.80 -3.63 -5.08
N PHE A 280 7.79 -2.29 -4.98
CA PHE A 280 8.74 -1.44 -5.68
C PHE A 280 10.11 -1.45 -5.01
N GLY A 281 10.16 -1.36 -3.67
CA GLY A 281 11.41 -1.35 -2.90
C GLY A 281 12.27 -2.59 -3.17
N GLY A 282 11.67 -3.79 -3.10
CA GLY A 282 12.37 -5.05 -3.35
C GLY A 282 12.90 -5.16 -4.79
N SER A 283 12.07 -4.78 -5.77
CA SER A 283 12.43 -4.84 -7.19
C SER A 283 13.54 -3.85 -7.56
N ILE A 284 13.43 -2.59 -7.08
CA ILE A 284 14.46 -1.56 -7.31
C ILE A 284 15.77 -1.93 -6.59
N GLY A 285 15.69 -2.38 -5.34
CA GLY A 285 16.86 -2.75 -4.54
C GLY A 285 17.70 -3.86 -5.18
N LEU A 286 17.05 -4.90 -5.72
CA LEU A 286 17.74 -6.03 -6.36
C LEU A 286 18.44 -5.60 -7.66
N ILE A 287 17.75 -4.87 -8.54
CA ILE A 287 18.32 -4.38 -9.81
C ILE A 287 19.44 -3.35 -9.55
N PHE A 288 19.28 -2.46 -8.57
CA PHE A 288 20.30 -1.48 -8.21
C PHE A 288 21.54 -2.14 -7.58
N ALA A 289 21.38 -3.16 -6.74
CA ALA A 289 22.51 -3.95 -6.23
C ALA A 289 23.29 -4.62 -7.38
N PHE A 290 22.57 -5.24 -8.33
CA PHE A 290 23.20 -5.87 -9.50
C PHE A 290 23.92 -4.84 -10.41
N ALA A 291 23.29 -3.71 -10.70
CA ALA A 291 23.88 -2.64 -11.52
C ALA A 291 25.20 -2.11 -10.92
N ASN A 292 25.24 -1.89 -9.60
CA ASN A 292 26.47 -1.50 -8.90
C ASN A 292 27.53 -2.62 -8.93
N ALA A 293 27.14 -3.90 -8.82
CA ALA A 293 28.09 -5.01 -8.89
C ALA A 293 28.77 -5.14 -10.27
N VAL A 294 28.02 -4.93 -11.36
CA VAL A 294 28.60 -4.89 -12.72
C VAL A 294 29.42 -3.61 -12.94
N ALA A 295 29.04 -2.47 -12.34
CA ALA A 295 29.81 -1.23 -12.43
C ALA A 295 31.24 -1.35 -11.88
N VAL A 296 31.46 -2.14 -10.81
CA VAL A 296 32.81 -2.46 -10.32
C VAL A 296 33.69 -3.04 -11.44
N ALA A 297 33.16 -3.94 -12.26
CA ALA A 297 33.90 -4.55 -13.35
C ALA A 297 34.32 -3.54 -14.42
N MET A 298 33.41 -2.65 -14.85
CA MET A 298 33.73 -1.59 -15.82
C MET A 298 34.81 -0.64 -15.29
N TYR A 299 34.70 -0.20 -14.04
CA TYR A 299 35.69 0.70 -13.45
C TYR A 299 37.07 0.04 -13.29
N VAL A 300 37.12 -1.25 -12.95
CA VAL A 300 38.37 -2.03 -12.87
C VAL A 300 38.95 -2.35 -14.26
N VAL A 301 38.12 -2.65 -15.26
CA VAL A 301 38.58 -2.87 -16.64
C VAL A 301 39.15 -1.58 -17.23
N GLY A 302 38.52 -0.42 -17.03
CA GLY A 302 39.08 0.87 -17.49
C GLY A 302 40.38 1.27 -16.77
N PHE A 303 40.55 0.89 -15.51
CA PHE A 303 41.85 0.99 -14.83
C PHE A 303 42.90 0.09 -15.48
N ALA A 304 42.57 -1.19 -15.72
CA ALA A 304 43.47 -2.16 -16.31
C ALA A 304 43.85 -1.81 -17.76
N GLU A 305 42.92 -1.31 -18.58
CA GLU A 305 43.15 -0.77 -19.92
C GLU A 305 44.24 0.32 -19.88
N THR A 306 44.11 1.28 -18.97
CA THR A 306 45.10 2.37 -18.76
C THR A 306 46.46 1.83 -18.33
N VAL A 307 46.50 0.87 -17.40
CA VAL A 307 47.76 0.29 -16.89
C VAL A 307 48.48 -0.52 -17.97
N VAL A 308 47.76 -1.31 -18.77
CA VAL A 308 48.34 -2.13 -19.84
C VAL A 308 48.83 -1.28 -21.00
N GLU A 309 48.15 -0.17 -21.32
CA GLU A 309 48.64 0.80 -22.31
C GLU A 309 49.96 1.45 -21.87
N LEU A 310 50.13 1.74 -20.57
CA LEU A 310 51.41 2.21 -20.01
C LEU A 310 52.50 1.14 -20.06
N LEU A 311 52.18 -0.12 -19.71
CA LEU A 311 53.12 -1.25 -19.80
C LEU A 311 53.56 -1.49 -21.25
N ASN A 312 52.66 -1.34 -22.22
CA ASN A 312 53.00 -1.38 -23.64
C ASN A 312 53.94 -0.22 -24.01
N SER A 313 53.67 1.00 -23.54
CA SER A 313 54.52 2.17 -23.79
C SER A 313 55.96 2.07 -23.23
N SER A 314 56.17 1.23 -22.21
CA SER A 314 57.49 0.95 -21.63
C SER A 314 58.11 -0.37 -22.11
N GLY A 315 57.46 -1.10 -23.02
CA GLY A 315 57.93 -2.40 -23.52
C GLY A 315 57.82 -3.56 -22.52
N ALA A 316 57.05 -3.39 -21.44
CA ALA A 316 56.90 -4.33 -20.32
C ALA A 316 55.60 -5.16 -20.39
N LEU A 317 55.20 -5.55 -21.60
CA LEU A 317 53.99 -6.34 -21.86
C LEU A 317 54.24 -7.83 -21.52
N MET A 318 53.29 -8.50 -20.86
CA MET A 318 53.50 -9.83 -20.27
C MET A 318 53.05 -10.97 -21.19
N PHE A 319 51.85 -10.86 -21.79
CA PHE A 319 51.31 -11.83 -22.73
C PHE A 319 50.67 -11.16 -23.96
N ASP A 320 49.41 -10.75 -23.83
CA ASP A 320 48.61 -10.07 -24.84
C ASP A 320 47.84 -8.93 -24.16
N VAL A 321 47.58 -7.81 -24.85
CA VAL A 321 46.84 -6.66 -24.29
C VAL A 321 45.55 -7.09 -23.56
N THR A 322 44.72 -7.92 -24.20
CA THR A 322 43.45 -8.40 -23.61
C THR A 322 43.65 -9.33 -22.42
N ASN A 323 44.72 -10.14 -22.40
CA ASN A 323 45.00 -11.06 -21.30
C ASN A 323 45.66 -10.34 -20.11
N ASP A 324 46.51 -9.36 -20.37
CA ASP A 324 47.10 -8.51 -19.36
C ASP A 324 46.02 -7.65 -18.68
N ILE A 325 45.00 -7.17 -19.42
CA ILE A 325 43.82 -6.49 -18.85
C ILE A 325 43.06 -7.42 -17.87
N ARG A 326 42.89 -8.70 -18.20
CA ARG A 326 42.27 -9.70 -17.30
C ARG A 326 43.09 -9.89 -16.02
N ILE A 327 44.42 -10.01 -16.16
CA ILE A 327 45.35 -10.23 -15.03
C ILE A 327 45.36 -9.00 -14.10
N VAL A 328 45.62 -7.80 -14.66
CA VAL A 328 45.66 -6.55 -13.89
C VAL A 328 44.30 -6.25 -13.26
N GLY A 329 43.20 -6.46 -13.98
CA GLY A 329 41.84 -6.32 -13.45
C GLY A 329 41.55 -7.27 -12.28
N THR A 330 41.94 -8.54 -12.41
CA THR A 330 41.77 -9.56 -11.35
C THR A 330 42.56 -9.22 -10.09
N ILE A 331 43.82 -8.81 -10.24
CA ILE A 331 44.66 -8.37 -9.10
C ILE A 331 44.04 -7.13 -8.44
N THR A 332 43.59 -6.16 -9.24
CA THR A 332 43.00 -4.90 -8.74
C THR A 332 41.71 -5.13 -7.96
N VAL A 333 40.79 -5.99 -8.44
CA VAL A 333 39.52 -6.25 -7.72
C VAL A 333 39.74 -7.04 -6.42
N ILE A 334 40.77 -7.90 -6.36
CA ILE A 334 41.18 -8.56 -5.11
C ILE A 334 41.72 -7.55 -4.09
N LEU A 335 42.56 -6.59 -4.52
CA LEU A 335 43.08 -5.53 -3.65
C LEU A 335 41.96 -4.59 -3.16
N LEU A 336 41.04 -4.19 -4.05
CA LEU A 336 39.87 -3.37 -3.67
C LEU A 336 38.94 -4.09 -2.70
N LEU A 337 38.73 -5.41 -2.88
CA LEU A 337 37.99 -6.23 -1.90
C LEU A 337 38.68 -6.21 -0.53
N GLY A 338 40.01 -6.40 -0.49
CA GLY A 338 40.80 -6.30 0.74
C GLY A 338 40.63 -4.95 1.45
N ILE A 339 40.70 -3.84 0.71
CA ILE A 339 40.46 -2.48 1.24
C ILE A 339 39.03 -2.34 1.79
N SER A 340 38.03 -2.84 1.07
CA SER A 340 36.62 -2.73 1.47
C SER A 340 36.27 -3.51 2.76
N VAL A 341 37.01 -4.58 3.05
CA VAL A 341 36.86 -5.42 4.26
C VAL A 341 37.79 -4.96 5.40
N ALA A 342 38.85 -4.19 5.11
CA ALA A 342 39.76 -3.64 6.12
C ALA A 342 39.18 -2.46 6.92
N GLY A 343 38.12 -1.79 6.40
CA GLY A 343 37.25 -0.93 7.20
C GLY A 343 36.85 0.40 6.55
N MET A 344 35.56 0.74 6.72
CA MET A 344 34.88 1.93 6.19
C MET A 344 35.58 3.27 6.40
N GLU A 345 36.35 3.45 7.48
CA GLU A 345 37.03 4.71 7.76
C GLU A 345 38.12 5.06 6.74
N TRP A 346 38.82 4.06 6.22
CA TRP A 346 39.90 4.26 5.25
C TRP A 346 39.35 4.66 3.88
N GLU A 347 38.21 4.07 3.47
CA GLU A 347 37.46 4.47 2.27
C GLU A 347 37.13 5.97 2.27
N ALA A 348 36.53 6.47 3.36
CA ALA A 348 36.10 7.86 3.47
C ALA A 348 37.27 8.86 3.54
N LYS A 349 38.45 8.43 4.04
CA LYS A 349 39.70 9.22 4.05
C LYS A 349 40.38 9.20 2.66
N ALA A 350 40.37 8.06 1.97
CA ALA A 350 40.91 7.94 0.61
C ALA A 350 40.12 8.76 -0.41
N GLN A 351 38.78 8.72 -0.38
CA GLN A 351 37.91 9.42 -1.33
C GLN A 351 38.19 10.93 -1.44
N ILE A 352 38.45 11.62 -0.31
CA ILE A 352 38.72 13.07 -0.35
C ILE A 352 40.11 13.39 -0.93
N PHE A 353 41.11 12.52 -0.73
CA PHE A 353 42.43 12.63 -1.36
C PHE A 353 42.34 12.39 -2.87
N LEU A 354 41.62 11.33 -3.27
CA LEU A 354 41.37 11.01 -4.68
C LEU A 354 40.62 12.15 -5.41
N LEU A 355 39.63 12.78 -4.78
CA LEU A 355 38.95 13.97 -5.34
C LEU A 355 39.94 15.10 -5.70
N VAL A 356 40.92 15.38 -4.84
CA VAL A 356 41.89 16.46 -5.08
C VAL A 356 42.77 16.16 -6.30
N ILE A 357 43.21 14.92 -6.46
CA ILE A 357 43.95 14.47 -7.66
C ILE A 357 43.07 14.60 -8.91
N LEU A 358 41.82 14.15 -8.83
CA LEU A 358 40.87 14.17 -9.94
C LEU A 358 40.55 15.60 -10.43
N ILE A 359 40.25 16.52 -9.50
CA ILE A 359 40.03 17.94 -9.82
C ILE A 359 41.31 18.57 -10.41
N SER A 360 42.49 18.25 -9.87
CA SER A 360 43.77 18.74 -10.39
C SER A 360 44.04 18.25 -11.81
N ALA A 361 43.70 17.00 -12.13
CA ALA A 361 43.80 16.45 -13.48
C ALA A 361 42.86 17.15 -14.47
N ILE A 362 41.61 17.44 -14.08
CA ILE A 362 40.65 18.17 -14.91
C ILE A 362 41.17 19.59 -15.23
N PHE A 363 41.70 20.31 -14.24
CA PHE A 363 42.32 21.63 -14.48
C PHE A 363 43.59 21.54 -15.34
N ASN A 364 44.45 20.54 -15.13
CA ASN A 364 45.64 20.30 -15.95
C ASN A 364 45.32 19.99 -17.43
N TYR A 365 44.21 19.30 -17.70
CA TYR A 365 43.70 19.13 -19.06
C TYR A 365 43.29 20.48 -19.67
N PHE A 366 42.40 21.24 -19.01
CA PHE A 366 41.93 22.52 -19.55
C PHE A 366 43.07 23.54 -19.74
N ILE A 367 43.99 23.66 -18.78
CA ILE A 367 45.18 24.51 -18.92
C ILE A 367 46.04 24.06 -20.12
N GLY A 368 46.22 22.75 -20.31
CA GLY A 368 46.94 22.19 -21.45
C GLY A 368 46.36 22.58 -22.81
N THR A 369 45.03 22.66 -22.95
CA THR A 369 44.39 23.05 -24.23
C THR A 369 44.81 24.43 -24.75
N PHE A 370 45.20 25.35 -23.86
CA PHE A 370 45.67 26.70 -24.22
C PHE A 370 47.17 26.78 -24.53
N ILE A 371 47.95 25.72 -24.27
CA ILE A 371 49.40 25.72 -24.45
C ILE A 371 49.76 24.92 -25.71
N ARG A 372 49.90 25.63 -26.84
CA ARG A 372 50.42 25.03 -28.09
C ARG A 372 51.90 24.63 -27.91
N VAL A 373 52.26 23.43 -28.35
CA VAL A 373 53.63 22.90 -28.31
C VAL A 373 53.85 22.05 -29.57
N GLU A 374 54.87 22.40 -30.37
CA GLU A 374 55.15 21.79 -31.68
C GLU A 374 55.29 20.26 -31.62
N SER A 375 55.92 19.73 -30.57
CA SER A 375 56.09 18.27 -30.37
C SER A 375 54.78 17.49 -30.14
N LYS A 376 53.65 18.19 -29.92
CA LYS A 376 52.31 17.61 -29.82
C LYS A 376 51.51 17.62 -31.13
N GLU A 377 51.93 18.41 -32.12
CA GLU A 377 51.18 18.63 -33.36
C GLU A 377 51.10 17.36 -34.22
N LYS A 378 52.17 16.56 -34.24
CA LYS A 378 52.19 15.21 -34.84
C LYS A 378 51.17 14.22 -34.25
N PHE A 379 50.68 14.47 -33.03
CA PHE A 379 49.63 13.70 -32.37
C PHE A 379 48.22 14.32 -32.54
N GLY A 380 48.08 15.33 -33.41
CA GLY A 380 46.80 15.91 -33.81
C GLY A 380 46.31 17.08 -32.95
N PHE A 381 47.10 17.58 -32.00
CA PHE A 381 46.72 18.73 -31.16
C PHE A 381 47.37 20.03 -31.65
N PHE A 382 46.55 21.02 -32.02
CA PHE A 382 47.00 22.31 -32.58
C PHE A 382 46.58 23.54 -31.75
N SER A 383 46.03 23.31 -30.55
CA SER A 383 45.24 24.28 -29.78
C SER A 383 43.99 24.75 -30.56
N TYR A 384 43.27 25.75 -30.03
CA TYR A 384 41.95 26.16 -30.51
C TYR A 384 41.99 26.79 -31.92
N ASP A 385 41.46 26.10 -32.93
CA ASP A 385 41.29 26.62 -34.31
C ASP A 385 39.84 26.48 -34.81
N VAL A 386 39.40 27.48 -35.57
CA VAL A 386 38.03 27.55 -36.12
C VAL A 386 37.81 26.55 -37.26
N GLY A 387 38.87 26.18 -38.00
CA GLY A 387 38.81 25.11 -39.01
C GLY A 387 38.63 23.73 -38.37
N ILE A 388 39.41 23.43 -37.33
CA ILE A 388 39.29 22.17 -36.57
C ILE A 388 37.89 22.07 -35.92
N LEU A 389 37.41 23.15 -35.30
CA LEU A 389 36.06 23.25 -34.75
C LEU A 389 34.97 22.95 -35.80
N ALA A 390 35.14 23.43 -37.03
CA ALA A 390 34.19 23.22 -38.13
C ALA A 390 34.24 21.79 -38.68
N GLU A 391 35.44 21.22 -38.88
CA GLU A 391 35.64 19.83 -39.35
C GLU A 391 35.03 18.81 -38.37
N ASN A 392 35.18 19.06 -37.06
CA ASN A 392 34.64 18.21 -36.00
C ASN A 392 33.17 18.49 -35.64
N PHE A 393 32.50 19.47 -36.26
CA PHE A 393 31.15 19.87 -35.84
C PHE A 393 30.09 18.78 -36.14
N GLY A 394 30.17 18.18 -37.34
CA GLY A 394 29.32 17.08 -37.79
C GLY A 394 29.86 15.69 -37.41
N PRO A 395 29.02 14.64 -37.48
CA PRO A 395 29.39 13.26 -37.12
C PRO A 395 30.23 12.55 -38.18
N ASP A 396 31.03 11.58 -37.74
CA ASP A 396 31.81 10.63 -38.55
C ASP A 396 31.76 9.25 -37.87
N PHE A 397 30.64 8.54 -38.09
CA PHE A 397 30.36 7.27 -37.41
C PHE A 397 31.13 6.11 -38.07
N ARG A 398 32.29 5.76 -37.52
CA ARG A 398 33.18 4.70 -38.03
C ARG A 398 32.82 3.34 -37.43
N GLY A 399 31.74 2.75 -37.95
CA GLY A 399 31.22 1.44 -37.53
C GLY A 399 30.26 1.48 -36.32
N GLU A 400 30.11 2.65 -35.70
CA GLU A 400 29.22 2.90 -34.56
C GLU A 400 27.90 3.56 -34.96
N THR A 401 26.99 3.74 -34.00
CA THR A 401 25.75 4.52 -34.18
C THR A 401 25.52 5.48 -33.02
N PHE A 402 24.71 6.53 -33.24
CA PHE A 402 24.37 7.52 -32.20
C PHE A 402 23.92 6.89 -30.87
N PHE A 403 23.07 5.85 -30.90
CA PHE A 403 22.60 5.18 -29.69
C PHE A 403 23.61 4.19 -29.10
N SER A 404 24.51 3.63 -29.90
CA SER A 404 25.65 2.85 -29.39
C SER A 404 26.62 3.76 -28.62
N VAL A 405 27.03 4.88 -29.22
CA VAL A 405 27.89 5.89 -28.57
C VAL A 405 27.21 6.46 -27.32
N PHE A 406 25.89 6.72 -27.35
CA PHE A 406 25.13 7.07 -26.14
C PHE A 406 25.18 5.97 -25.07
N SER A 407 25.06 4.68 -25.43
CA SER A 407 25.10 3.57 -24.48
C SER A 407 26.46 3.36 -23.81
N ILE A 408 27.54 3.77 -24.50
CA ILE A 408 28.90 3.83 -23.97
C ILE A 408 29.10 5.08 -23.10
N PHE A 409 28.50 6.21 -23.44
CA PHE A 409 28.56 7.42 -22.61
C PHE A 409 27.73 7.32 -21.32
N PHE A 410 26.52 6.78 -21.38
CA PHE A 410 25.53 6.89 -20.30
C PHE A 410 26.02 6.46 -18.89
N PRO A 411 26.91 5.45 -18.70
CA PRO A 411 27.47 5.13 -17.39
C PRO A 411 28.19 6.33 -16.74
N ALA A 412 28.78 7.23 -17.53
CA ALA A 412 29.43 8.47 -17.10
C ALA A 412 28.49 9.50 -16.45
N ALA A 413 27.17 9.30 -16.57
CA ALA A 413 26.14 10.11 -15.93
C ALA A 413 25.44 9.38 -14.76
N THR A 414 25.77 8.10 -14.51
CA THR A 414 25.17 7.31 -13.43
C THR A 414 25.74 7.68 -12.04
N GLY A 415 25.54 6.85 -11.03
CA GLY A 415 26.12 7.09 -9.69
C GLY A 415 25.42 8.16 -8.83
N ILE A 416 24.42 8.88 -9.33
CA ILE A 416 23.67 9.96 -8.65
C ILE A 416 23.05 9.60 -7.28
N LEU A 417 22.87 8.30 -7.01
CA LEU A 417 22.34 7.76 -5.76
C LEU A 417 23.41 7.59 -4.65
N ALA A 418 24.69 7.83 -4.95
CA ALA A 418 25.79 7.68 -3.98
C ALA A 418 25.60 8.51 -2.69
N GLY A 419 25.02 9.70 -2.79
CA GLY A 419 24.69 10.54 -1.63
C GLY A 419 23.50 10.04 -0.82
N ALA A 420 22.56 9.30 -1.43
CA ALA A 420 21.43 8.68 -0.74
C ALA A 420 21.83 7.38 -0.01
N ASN A 421 22.89 6.70 -0.47
CA ASN A 421 23.41 5.48 0.15
C ASN A 421 23.90 5.65 1.59
N ILE A 422 24.28 6.87 2.00
CA ILE A 422 24.70 7.19 3.39
C ILE A 422 23.70 8.10 4.13
N SER A 423 22.41 7.95 3.85
CA SER A 423 21.33 8.76 4.44
C SER A 423 21.31 8.80 5.98
N GLY A 424 21.88 7.80 6.67
CA GLY A 424 22.02 7.77 8.13
C GLY A 424 23.16 8.63 8.68
N ASP A 425 24.26 8.74 7.94
CA ASP A 425 25.48 9.44 8.36
C ASP A 425 25.38 10.96 8.14
N LEU A 426 24.31 11.42 7.48
CA LEU A 426 24.03 12.84 7.24
C LEU A 426 23.44 13.52 8.48
N ALA A 427 23.78 14.80 8.66
CA ALA A 427 23.23 15.67 9.71
C ALA A 427 21.74 15.99 9.46
N ASP A 428 21.39 16.31 8.21
CA ASP A 428 20.03 16.51 7.72
C ASP A 428 19.93 15.93 6.30
N PRO A 429 19.40 14.71 6.12
CA PRO A 429 19.27 14.08 4.81
C PRO A 429 18.19 14.73 3.92
N GLN A 430 17.12 15.29 4.50
CA GLN A 430 16.01 15.89 3.74
C GLN A 430 16.48 17.14 2.97
N MET A 431 17.34 17.95 3.59
CA MET A 431 17.95 19.11 2.95
C MET A 431 19.20 18.76 2.14
N ALA A 432 20.02 17.83 2.63
CA ALA A 432 21.30 17.50 2.00
C ALA A 432 21.19 16.76 0.67
N ILE A 433 20.31 15.75 0.58
CA ILE A 433 20.23 14.89 -0.60
C ILE A 433 19.79 15.68 -1.85
N PRO A 434 18.69 16.47 -1.83
CA PRO A 434 18.27 17.24 -3.01
C PRO A 434 19.31 18.26 -3.48
N LYS A 435 19.97 18.97 -2.55
CA LYS A 435 20.98 19.98 -2.91
C LYS A 435 22.26 19.35 -3.45
N GLY A 436 22.78 18.33 -2.78
CA GLY A 436 24.04 17.70 -3.18
C GLY A 436 23.93 16.94 -4.50
N THR A 437 22.85 16.16 -4.71
CA THR A 437 22.67 15.37 -5.93
C THR A 437 22.39 16.25 -7.15
N LEU A 438 21.48 17.22 -7.07
CA LEU A 438 21.16 18.08 -8.23
C LEU A 438 22.32 19.02 -8.59
N LEU A 439 23.06 19.54 -7.62
CA LEU A 439 24.25 20.34 -7.89
C LEU A 439 25.41 19.49 -8.47
N ALA A 440 25.58 18.23 -8.02
CA ALA A 440 26.54 17.31 -8.62
C ALA A 440 26.24 17.04 -10.10
N ILE A 441 24.98 16.76 -10.44
CA ILE A 441 24.54 16.52 -11.83
C ILE A 441 24.82 17.75 -12.70
N LEU A 442 24.53 18.96 -12.21
CA LEU A 442 24.80 20.20 -12.95
C LEU A 442 26.31 20.44 -13.16
N ILE A 443 27.14 20.30 -12.12
CA ILE A 443 28.59 20.49 -12.23
C ILE A 443 29.23 19.47 -13.17
N THR A 444 28.87 18.20 -13.02
CA THR A 444 29.44 17.10 -13.84
C THR A 444 29.00 17.22 -15.30
N GLY A 445 27.72 17.50 -15.58
CA GLY A 445 27.22 17.75 -16.93
C GLY A 445 27.89 18.94 -17.61
N LEU A 446 28.12 20.05 -16.90
CA LEU A 446 28.86 21.20 -17.42
C LEU A 446 30.33 20.86 -17.72
N VAL A 447 30.99 20.04 -16.89
CA VAL A 447 32.36 19.57 -17.17
C VAL A 447 32.40 18.64 -18.39
N TYR A 448 31.46 17.71 -18.54
CA TYR A 448 31.39 16.86 -19.74
C TYR A 448 31.13 17.67 -21.02
N MET A 449 30.24 18.67 -20.98
CA MET A 449 30.04 19.61 -22.08
C MET A 449 31.31 20.40 -22.41
N GLY A 450 31.99 20.91 -21.38
CA GLY A 450 33.25 21.66 -21.53
C GLY A 450 34.35 20.83 -22.19
N VAL A 451 34.58 19.59 -21.71
CA VAL A 451 35.57 18.65 -22.27
C VAL A 451 35.21 18.26 -23.71
N ALA A 452 33.93 18.03 -24.01
CA ALA A 452 33.51 17.68 -25.37
C ALA A 452 33.80 18.80 -26.38
N ILE A 453 33.48 20.04 -26.02
CA ILE A 453 33.73 21.21 -26.87
C ILE A 453 35.25 21.50 -26.97
N SER A 454 36.00 21.46 -25.85
CA SER A 454 37.44 21.75 -25.90
C SER A 454 38.23 20.70 -26.68
N ALA A 455 37.85 19.42 -26.60
CA ALA A 455 38.45 18.36 -27.40
C ALA A 455 38.21 18.59 -28.90
N GLY A 456 36.95 18.75 -29.32
CA GLY A 456 36.61 18.94 -30.74
C GLY A 456 37.10 20.27 -31.33
N ALA A 457 37.36 21.29 -30.51
CA ALA A 457 37.89 22.57 -30.95
C ALA A 457 39.43 22.62 -31.12
N SER A 458 40.16 21.61 -30.62
CA SER A 458 41.64 21.66 -30.55
C SER A 458 42.39 20.41 -31.02
N ILE A 459 41.66 19.35 -31.39
CA ILE A 459 42.22 18.06 -31.82
C ILE A 459 41.60 17.65 -33.16
N VAL A 460 42.40 17.26 -34.16
CA VAL A 460 41.87 16.68 -35.41
C VAL A 460 41.50 15.20 -35.25
N ARG A 461 40.61 14.66 -36.10
CA ARG A 461 40.17 13.25 -36.01
C ARG A 461 41.30 12.24 -36.13
N ASP A 462 42.19 12.45 -37.10
CA ASP A 462 43.23 11.51 -37.48
C ASP A 462 44.60 12.20 -37.42
N ALA A 463 45.61 11.48 -36.93
CA ALA A 463 46.99 11.95 -36.89
C ALA A 463 47.95 10.77 -37.07
N THR A 464 49.02 10.97 -37.85
CA THR A 464 49.98 9.91 -38.19
C THR A 464 51.00 9.61 -37.10
N GLY A 465 51.20 10.50 -36.13
CA GLY A 465 52.26 10.39 -35.10
C GLY A 465 53.67 10.69 -35.62
N ILE A 466 53.84 10.95 -36.92
CA ILE A 466 55.12 11.15 -37.60
C ILE A 466 55.40 12.65 -37.75
N GLU A 467 56.65 13.07 -37.56
CA GLU A 467 57.09 14.45 -37.81
C GLU A 467 57.33 14.67 -39.30
N SER A 468 56.47 15.48 -39.93
CA SER A 468 56.61 15.87 -41.34
C SER A 468 57.56 17.06 -41.49
N ASN A 469 58.84 16.77 -41.74
CA ASN A 469 59.91 17.77 -42.03
C ASN A 469 59.72 18.55 -43.36
N MET A 470 58.50 18.63 -43.89
CA MET A 470 58.21 19.22 -45.18
C MET A 470 57.00 20.15 -45.05
N THR A 471 57.24 21.46 -45.10
CA THR A 471 56.19 22.47 -45.22
C THR A 471 55.60 22.44 -46.63
N ILE A 472 54.57 21.61 -46.84
CA ILE A 472 53.97 21.35 -48.16
C ILE A 472 53.09 22.52 -48.63
N ASN A 473 53.70 23.69 -48.86
CA ASN A 473 53.10 24.82 -49.55
C ASN A 473 52.92 24.50 -51.05
N GLY A 474 51.94 23.65 -51.39
CA GLY A 474 51.60 23.36 -52.79
C GLY A 474 50.84 22.06 -53.10
N SER A 475 50.52 21.20 -52.13
CA SER A 475 49.60 20.08 -52.38
C SER A 475 48.14 20.52 -52.31
N ASN A 476 47.27 19.90 -53.12
CA ASN A 476 45.82 20.09 -53.04
C ASN A 476 45.23 19.28 -51.86
N CYS A 477 45.62 19.60 -50.62
CA CYS A 477 45.07 18.95 -49.43
C CYS A 477 43.95 19.79 -48.79
N THR A 478 42.90 19.12 -48.32
CA THR A 478 41.59 19.73 -48.02
C THR A 478 41.31 19.99 -46.55
N ASP A 479 42.16 19.47 -45.67
CA ASP A 479 41.83 19.27 -44.25
C ASP A 479 42.35 20.43 -43.38
N ALA A 480 41.75 20.65 -42.20
CA ALA A 480 42.13 21.78 -41.35
C ALA A 480 43.61 21.74 -40.92
N ALA A 481 44.19 20.54 -40.79
CA ALA A 481 45.60 20.29 -40.48
C ALA A 481 46.58 20.88 -41.50
N CYS A 482 46.18 21.01 -42.78
CA CYS A 482 47.04 21.51 -43.86
C CYS A 482 47.55 22.94 -43.59
N LYS A 483 46.77 23.76 -42.87
CA LYS A 483 47.17 25.13 -42.46
C LYS A 483 48.41 25.15 -41.56
N PHE A 484 48.73 24.03 -40.93
CA PHE A 484 49.87 23.86 -40.03
C PHE A 484 50.98 23.01 -40.66
N GLY A 485 50.88 22.68 -41.95
CA GLY A 485 51.91 21.92 -42.69
C GLY A 485 51.83 20.40 -42.54
N TYR A 486 50.78 19.87 -41.91
CA TYR A 486 50.56 18.43 -41.74
C TYR A 486 49.50 17.90 -42.71
N ASP A 487 49.79 16.77 -43.38
CA ASP A 487 48.84 16.01 -44.18
C ASP A 487 48.55 14.67 -43.48
N PHE A 488 47.28 14.45 -43.13
CA PHE A 488 46.80 13.22 -42.47
C PHE A 488 45.82 12.42 -43.34
N THR A 489 45.66 12.78 -44.63
CA THR A 489 44.69 12.14 -45.55
C THR A 489 44.88 10.63 -45.66
N SER A 490 46.11 10.15 -45.55
CA SER A 490 46.48 8.73 -45.62
C SER A 490 45.97 7.86 -44.45
N CYS A 491 45.57 8.45 -43.31
CA CYS A 491 45.06 7.71 -42.15
C CYS A 491 43.58 7.29 -42.28
N ARG A 492 42.81 7.96 -43.15
CA ARG A 492 41.32 7.96 -43.09
C ARG A 492 40.58 6.63 -43.35
N PRO A 493 41.21 5.48 -43.66
CA PRO A 493 40.52 4.18 -43.58
C PRO A 493 41.20 3.13 -42.66
N ALA A 494 42.38 3.39 -42.08
CA ALA A 494 43.28 2.32 -41.62
C ALA A 494 43.63 2.34 -40.12
N ALA A 495 43.39 3.45 -39.41
CA ALA A 495 43.64 3.55 -37.97
C ALA A 495 42.45 4.23 -37.25
N GLY A 496 42.24 3.88 -35.99
CA GLY A 496 41.19 4.48 -35.17
C GLY A 496 41.50 5.93 -34.81
N GLY A 497 40.73 6.87 -35.35
CA GLY A 497 40.84 8.30 -35.04
C GLY A 497 40.63 8.61 -33.55
N LEU A 498 41.42 9.58 -33.05
CA LEU A 498 41.76 9.83 -31.64
C LEU A 498 42.19 8.58 -30.86
N VAL A 499 43.50 8.46 -30.64
CA VAL A 499 44.10 7.54 -29.67
C VAL A 499 43.46 7.72 -28.29
N LEU A 500 43.21 6.61 -27.59
CA LEU A 500 42.38 6.59 -26.37
C LEU A 500 42.95 7.47 -25.24
N GLN A 501 44.26 7.72 -25.20
CA GLN A 501 44.92 8.63 -24.24
C GLN A 501 45.18 10.08 -24.74
N VAL A 502 44.52 10.57 -25.81
CA VAL A 502 44.77 11.96 -26.30
C VAL A 502 44.61 13.05 -25.21
N MET A 503 43.74 12.88 -24.21
CA MET A 503 43.66 13.84 -23.08
C MET A 503 44.96 13.95 -22.26
N SER A 504 45.76 12.88 -22.17
CA SER A 504 47.09 12.90 -21.58
C SER A 504 48.04 13.76 -22.42
N VAL A 505 48.05 13.54 -23.74
CA VAL A 505 48.88 14.30 -24.71
C VAL A 505 48.55 15.79 -24.70
N VAL A 506 47.26 16.16 -24.68
CA VAL A 506 46.81 17.56 -24.67
C VAL A 506 47.20 18.28 -23.38
N SER A 507 47.14 17.61 -22.22
CA SER A 507 47.36 18.23 -20.91
C SER A 507 48.74 18.88 -20.72
N GLY A 508 48.86 19.81 -19.77
CA GLY A 508 50.13 20.46 -19.44
C GLY A 508 51.19 19.46 -18.94
N PHE A 509 50.78 18.53 -18.07
CA PHE A 509 51.62 17.47 -17.54
C PHE A 509 50.89 16.11 -17.59
N GLY A 510 51.22 15.29 -18.60
CA GLY A 510 50.56 14.01 -18.90
C GLY A 510 50.40 13.04 -17.71
N PRO A 511 51.45 12.76 -16.91
CA PRO A 511 51.34 11.80 -15.79
C PRO A 511 50.30 12.16 -14.73
N LEU A 512 49.93 13.45 -14.58
CA LEU A 512 48.84 13.87 -13.70
C LEU A 512 47.46 13.52 -14.27
N ILE A 513 47.29 13.44 -15.59
CA ILE A 513 46.05 12.88 -16.17
C ILE A 513 45.97 11.39 -15.85
N THR A 514 47.05 10.63 -16.02
CA THR A 514 47.10 9.20 -15.66
C THR A 514 46.77 8.98 -14.18
N ALA A 515 47.32 9.80 -13.27
CA ALA A 515 46.95 9.77 -11.85
C ALA A 515 45.48 10.16 -11.62
N GLY A 516 44.93 11.09 -12.41
CA GLY A 516 43.51 11.43 -12.46
C GLY A 516 42.61 10.28 -12.90
N VAL A 517 43.03 9.50 -13.91
CA VAL A 517 42.35 8.28 -14.36
C VAL A 517 42.33 7.26 -13.22
N PHE A 518 43.50 6.91 -12.66
CA PHE A 518 43.59 5.97 -11.54
C PHE A 518 42.74 6.42 -10.34
N SER A 519 42.66 7.73 -10.08
CA SER A 519 41.79 8.29 -9.05
C SER A 519 40.30 8.08 -9.36
N ALA A 520 39.85 8.45 -10.56
CA ALA A 520 38.46 8.28 -11.02
C ALA A 520 38.01 6.81 -11.00
N THR A 521 38.84 5.91 -11.52
CA THR A 521 38.50 4.49 -11.65
C THR A 521 38.46 3.78 -10.29
N LEU A 522 39.51 3.93 -9.47
CA LEU A 522 39.60 3.23 -8.19
C LEU A 522 38.59 3.78 -7.15
N SER A 523 38.31 5.09 -7.15
CA SER A 523 37.30 5.66 -6.26
C SER A 523 35.88 5.21 -6.61
N SER A 524 35.52 5.19 -7.90
CA SER A 524 34.21 4.72 -8.39
C SER A 524 34.03 3.20 -8.19
N ALA A 525 35.08 2.41 -8.44
CA ALA A 525 35.09 0.97 -8.20
C ALA A 525 34.87 0.67 -6.71
N LEU A 526 35.62 1.32 -5.82
CA LEU A 526 35.50 1.12 -4.37
C LEU A 526 34.12 1.56 -3.84
N ALA A 527 33.59 2.69 -4.30
CA ALA A 527 32.25 3.17 -3.92
C ALA A 527 31.15 2.19 -4.37
N SER A 528 31.24 1.64 -5.58
CA SER A 528 30.29 0.65 -6.11
C SER A 528 30.40 -0.70 -5.36
N LEU A 529 31.63 -1.12 -5.03
CA LEU A 529 31.92 -2.36 -4.31
C LEU A 529 31.41 -2.34 -2.87
N VAL A 530 31.35 -1.17 -2.22
CA VAL A 530 30.73 -0.99 -0.88
C VAL A 530 29.21 -0.76 -0.99
N SER A 531 28.73 -0.15 -2.07
CA SER A 531 27.30 0.10 -2.32
C SER A 531 26.49 -1.18 -2.50
N ALA A 532 26.90 -2.07 -3.42
CA ALA A 532 26.11 -3.25 -3.79
C ALA A 532 25.84 -4.21 -2.60
N PRO A 533 26.84 -4.59 -1.77
CA PRO A 533 26.62 -5.46 -0.62
C PRO A 533 25.68 -4.87 0.44
N LYS A 534 25.74 -3.55 0.69
CA LYS A 534 24.90 -2.88 1.69
C LYS A 534 23.44 -2.80 1.26
N VAL A 535 23.19 -2.46 0.00
CA VAL A 535 21.84 -2.50 -0.60
C VAL A 535 21.29 -3.93 -0.53
N PHE A 536 22.09 -4.93 -0.91
CA PHE A 536 21.67 -6.33 -0.90
C PHE A 536 21.45 -6.88 0.51
N GLN A 537 22.29 -6.50 1.49
CA GLN A 537 22.12 -6.89 2.88
C GLN A 537 20.81 -6.34 3.47
N ALA A 538 20.49 -5.06 3.22
CA ALA A 538 19.25 -4.45 3.71
C ALA A 538 18.02 -5.14 3.10
N LEU A 539 18.03 -5.40 1.79
CA LEU A 539 17.01 -6.19 1.10
C LEU A 539 16.82 -7.60 1.71
N CYS A 540 17.92 -8.25 2.10
CA CYS A 540 17.89 -9.58 2.72
C CYS A 540 17.47 -9.56 4.19
N LYS A 541 17.78 -8.50 4.97
CA LYS A 541 17.28 -8.31 6.35
C LYS A 541 15.74 -8.25 6.37
N ASP A 542 15.12 -7.70 5.34
CA ASP A 542 13.65 -7.56 5.22
C ASP A 542 12.91 -8.84 4.74
N ASN A 543 13.63 -9.94 4.41
CA ASN A 543 13.06 -11.26 4.06
C ASN A 543 12.01 -11.29 2.92
N ILE A 544 11.96 -10.26 2.07
CA ILE A 544 11.05 -10.14 0.92
C ILE A 544 11.19 -11.37 0.00
N TYR A 545 12.43 -11.64 -0.42
CA TYR A 545 12.80 -12.81 -1.23
C TYR A 545 13.45 -13.89 -0.32
N PRO A 546 12.80 -15.04 -0.07
CA PRO A 546 13.25 -15.97 0.97
C PRO A 546 14.56 -16.69 0.62
N GLY A 547 14.82 -16.94 -0.66
CA GLY A 547 16.02 -17.65 -1.13
C GLY A 547 17.34 -16.89 -0.91
N ILE A 548 17.30 -15.57 -0.67
CA ILE A 548 18.50 -14.75 -0.47
C ILE A 548 18.74 -14.32 0.99
N ALA A 549 17.86 -14.69 1.93
CA ALA A 549 18.00 -14.34 3.35
C ALA A 549 19.38 -14.73 3.95
N VAL A 550 20.01 -15.78 3.40
CA VAL A 550 21.38 -16.24 3.71
C VAL A 550 22.44 -15.13 3.62
N PHE A 551 22.23 -14.12 2.78
CA PHE A 551 23.14 -12.98 2.57
C PHE A 551 22.89 -11.79 3.53
N GLY A 552 21.78 -11.79 4.29
CA GLY A 552 21.47 -10.71 5.24
C GLY A 552 22.31 -10.71 6.52
N LYS A 553 22.95 -11.84 6.84
CA LYS A 553 23.78 -12.00 8.05
C LYS A 553 25.06 -11.15 7.95
N GLY A 554 25.13 -10.12 8.80
CA GLY A 554 26.35 -9.35 9.05
C GLY A 554 27.38 -10.12 9.88
N TYR A 555 28.64 -9.70 9.78
CA TYR A 555 29.79 -10.28 10.48
C TYR A 555 30.68 -9.15 11.06
N GLY A 556 31.47 -9.47 12.08
CA GLY A 556 32.31 -8.49 12.78
C GLY A 556 31.52 -7.49 13.63
N LYS A 557 32.21 -6.48 14.19
CA LYS A 557 31.59 -5.47 15.08
C LYS A 557 30.65 -4.50 14.35
N ASN A 558 30.87 -4.31 13.05
CA ASN A 558 30.16 -3.32 12.22
C ASN A 558 28.99 -3.93 11.40
N ASN A 559 28.56 -5.17 11.71
CA ASN A 559 27.54 -5.92 10.97
C ASN A 559 27.81 -6.05 9.45
N GLU A 560 29.08 -6.16 9.04
CA GLU A 560 29.47 -6.07 7.62
C GLU A 560 29.07 -7.31 6.79
N PRO A 561 28.54 -7.13 5.56
CA PRO A 561 27.98 -8.22 4.75
C PRO A 561 29.05 -8.98 3.96
N LEU A 562 29.94 -9.73 4.64
CA LEU A 562 30.99 -10.52 3.99
C LEU A 562 30.48 -11.42 2.84
N ARG A 563 29.29 -12.02 3.01
CA ARG A 563 28.65 -12.82 1.94
C ARG A 563 28.20 -11.98 0.75
N GLY A 564 27.76 -10.75 0.98
CA GLY A 564 27.39 -9.79 -0.08
C GLY A 564 28.62 -9.25 -0.82
N TYR A 565 29.72 -9.00 -0.11
CA TYR A 565 31.02 -8.68 -0.71
C TYR A 565 31.53 -9.81 -1.61
N LEU A 566 31.49 -11.07 -1.15
CA LEU A 566 31.88 -12.23 -1.96
C LEU A 566 30.99 -12.43 -3.20
N LEU A 567 29.68 -12.22 -3.08
CA LEU A 567 28.76 -12.26 -4.23
C LEU A 567 29.07 -11.15 -5.24
N THR A 568 29.30 -9.92 -4.76
CA THR A 568 29.64 -8.76 -5.58
C THR A 568 30.97 -8.96 -6.30
N PHE A 569 31.98 -9.49 -5.60
CA PHE A 569 33.27 -9.89 -6.16
C PHE A 569 33.13 -10.95 -7.26
N GLY A 570 32.32 -12.01 -7.03
CA GLY A 570 32.09 -13.05 -8.03
C GLY A 570 31.41 -12.53 -9.30
N ILE A 571 30.42 -11.64 -9.16
CA ILE A 571 29.79 -10.96 -10.30
C ILE A 571 30.81 -10.06 -11.02
N ALA A 572 31.54 -9.21 -10.29
CA ALA A 572 32.52 -8.31 -10.89
C ALA A 572 33.61 -9.06 -11.65
N LEU A 573 34.15 -10.15 -11.08
CA LEU A 573 35.17 -10.98 -11.71
C LEU A 573 34.67 -11.62 -13.01
N ALA A 574 33.42 -12.11 -13.04
CA ALA A 574 32.82 -12.68 -14.26
C ALA A 574 32.73 -11.66 -15.41
N PHE A 575 32.46 -10.38 -15.11
CA PHE A 575 32.46 -9.32 -16.11
C PHE A 575 33.89 -8.81 -16.45
N ILE A 576 34.84 -8.83 -15.51
CA ILE A 576 36.26 -8.47 -15.78
C ILE A 576 36.89 -9.42 -16.81
N VAL A 577 36.51 -10.71 -16.81
CA VAL A 577 37.00 -11.71 -17.79
C VAL A 577 36.63 -11.36 -19.25
N ILE A 578 35.59 -10.55 -19.48
CA ILE A 578 35.24 -10.06 -20.83
C ILE A 578 36.35 -9.14 -21.38
N ALA A 579 37.00 -8.35 -20.51
CA ALA A 579 38.12 -7.44 -20.81
C ALA A 579 37.87 -6.29 -21.81
N GLU A 580 36.71 -6.23 -22.46
CA GLU A 580 36.35 -5.16 -23.41
C GLU A 580 35.38 -4.15 -22.79
N LEU A 581 35.86 -2.94 -22.48
CA LEU A 581 35.05 -1.88 -21.85
C LEU A 581 33.79 -1.52 -22.67
N ASN A 582 33.91 -1.48 -24.00
CA ASN A 582 32.84 -1.10 -24.92
C ASN A 582 31.69 -2.14 -24.95
N VAL A 583 31.94 -3.40 -24.58
CA VAL A 583 30.91 -4.46 -24.46
C VAL A 583 30.24 -4.42 -23.07
N ILE A 584 30.99 -4.06 -22.03
CA ILE A 584 30.49 -4.00 -20.65
C ILE A 584 29.58 -2.76 -20.43
N ALA A 585 29.94 -1.61 -21.02
CA ALA A 585 29.23 -0.34 -20.79
C ALA A 585 27.72 -0.35 -21.21
N PRO A 586 27.31 -0.90 -22.38
CA PRO A 586 25.89 -0.98 -22.75
C PRO A 586 25.06 -1.86 -21.79
N ILE A 587 25.66 -2.90 -21.22
CA ILE A 587 25.01 -3.79 -20.23
C ILE A 587 24.71 -3.01 -18.95
N ILE A 588 25.68 -2.23 -18.47
CA ILE A 588 25.52 -1.34 -17.30
C ILE A 588 24.43 -0.28 -17.57
N SER A 589 24.44 0.32 -18.76
CA SER A 589 23.41 1.27 -19.18
C SER A 589 22.00 0.69 -19.14
N ASN A 590 21.80 -0.54 -19.63
CA ASN A 590 20.52 -1.25 -19.56
C ASN A 590 20.02 -1.38 -18.10
N PHE A 591 20.87 -1.82 -17.16
CA PHE A 591 20.46 -2.00 -15.76
C PHE A 591 20.24 -0.69 -15.00
N PHE A 592 21.06 0.35 -15.24
CA PHE A 592 20.81 1.67 -14.63
C PHE A 592 19.57 2.34 -15.20
N LEU A 593 19.33 2.30 -16.52
CA LEU A 593 18.10 2.82 -17.14
C LEU A 593 16.86 2.11 -16.57
N ALA A 594 16.88 0.78 -16.41
CA ALA A 594 15.80 0.04 -15.76
C ALA A 594 15.57 0.49 -14.30
N SER A 595 16.64 0.68 -13.51
CA SER A 595 16.53 1.17 -12.13
C SER A 595 15.94 2.58 -12.05
N TYR A 596 16.32 3.47 -12.97
CA TYR A 596 15.84 4.86 -13.04
C TYR A 596 14.40 4.93 -13.56
N ALA A 597 14.04 4.09 -14.53
CA ALA A 597 12.66 3.93 -15.00
C ALA A 597 11.73 3.51 -13.85
N LEU A 598 12.15 2.54 -13.03
CA LEU A 598 11.38 2.08 -11.87
C LEU A 598 11.24 3.14 -10.77
N ILE A 599 12.32 3.86 -10.43
CA ILE A 599 12.26 4.97 -9.46
C ILE A 599 11.29 6.05 -9.94
N ASN A 600 11.37 6.44 -11.21
CA ASN A 600 10.48 7.43 -11.80
C ASN A 600 9.02 6.95 -11.88
N PHE A 601 8.77 5.71 -12.29
CA PHE A 601 7.43 5.13 -12.39
C PHE A 601 6.76 4.91 -11.04
N SER A 602 7.49 4.40 -10.04
CA SER A 602 6.95 4.17 -8.69
C SER A 602 6.56 5.46 -7.97
N VAL A 603 7.34 6.52 -8.13
CA VAL A 603 7.06 7.87 -7.63
C VAL A 603 5.81 8.49 -8.30
N PHE A 604 5.66 8.31 -9.62
CA PHE A 604 4.42 8.65 -10.33
C PHE A 604 3.22 7.83 -9.81
N HIS A 605 3.36 6.51 -9.67
CA HIS A 605 2.30 5.61 -9.20
C HIS A 605 1.84 5.94 -7.77
N ALA A 606 2.76 6.20 -6.83
CA ALA A 606 2.43 6.61 -5.47
C ALA A 606 1.67 7.94 -5.43
N SER A 607 2.01 8.88 -6.34
CA SER A 607 1.30 10.15 -6.49
C SER A 607 -0.12 9.96 -7.06
N LEU A 608 -0.25 9.13 -8.11
CA LEU A 608 -1.54 8.81 -8.73
C LEU A 608 -2.49 8.06 -7.77
N ALA A 609 -1.93 7.19 -6.93
CA ALA A 609 -2.66 6.46 -5.89
C ALA A 609 -3.11 7.34 -4.70
N ASN A 610 -2.66 8.61 -4.62
CA ASN A 610 -2.92 9.53 -3.50
C ASN A 610 -2.69 8.87 -2.12
N SER A 611 -1.62 8.08 -1.97
CA SER A 611 -1.42 7.30 -0.75
C SER A 611 -1.16 8.24 0.46
N PRO A 612 -1.81 8.04 1.62
CA PRO A 612 -1.73 9.01 2.73
C PRO A 612 -0.33 9.25 3.30
N GLY A 613 0.60 8.31 3.08
CA GLY A 613 2.02 8.39 3.45
C GLY A 613 2.95 8.91 2.34
N TRP A 614 2.41 9.34 1.19
CA TRP A 614 3.15 9.99 0.11
C TRP A 614 2.81 11.48 0.04
N ARG A 615 3.67 12.31 0.64
CA ARG A 615 3.55 13.78 0.74
C ARG A 615 4.92 14.44 0.50
N PRO A 616 5.50 14.31 -0.70
CA PRO A 616 6.81 14.88 -1.01
C PRO A 616 6.78 16.40 -0.87
N SER A 617 7.69 16.95 -0.05
CA SER A 617 7.78 18.41 0.18
C SER A 617 8.75 19.13 -0.77
N PHE A 618 9.37 18.40 -1.70
CA PHE A 618 10.31 18.96 -2.68
C PHE A 618 9.62 19.86 -3.72
N LYS A 619 9.93 21.16 -3.70
CA LYS A 619 9.27 22.21 -4.50
C LYS A 619 9.27 22.01 -6.03
N TYR A 620 10.27 21.32 -6.59
CA TYR A 620 10.38 21.07 -8.03
C TYR A 620 9.87 19.69 -8.45
N TYR A 621 9.17 18.98 -7.57
CA TYR A 621 8.54 17.70 -7.91
C TYR A 621 7.25 17.88 -8.73
N ASN A 622 7.06 17.05 -9.75
CA ASN A 622 5.81 16.93 -10.50
C ASN A 622 5.68 15.49 -11.04
N MET A 623 4.57 14.82 -10.76
CA MET A 623 4.33 13.42 -11.15
C MET A 623 4.45 13.18 -12.67
N TRP A 624 4.05 14.17 -13.49
CA TRP A 624 4.09 14.05 -14.95
C TRP A 624 5.52 14.11 -15.51
N VAL A 625 6.42 14.82 -14.82
CA VAL A 625 7.85 14.86 -15.16
C VAL A 625 8.50 13.51 -14.85
N SER A 626 8.15 12.89 -13.71
CA SER A 626 8.58 11.53 -13.40
C SER A 626 8.01 10.50 -14.39
N LEU A 627 6.74 10.60 -14.81
CA LEU A 627 6.20 9.72 -15.86
C LEU A 627 6.97 9.88 -17.19
N ALA A 628 7.24 11.12 -17.62
CA ALA A 628 8.03 11.38 -18.82
C ALA A 628 9.45 10.79 -18.72
N GLY A 629 10.11 10.91 -17.56
CA GLY A 629 11.40 10.27 -17.31
C GLY A 629 11.35 8.74 -17.33
N ALA A 630 10.29 8.12 -16.80
CA ALA A 630 10.12 6.67 -16.86
C ALA A 630 9.96 6.15 -18.30
N ILE A 631 9.14 6.86 -19.11
CA ILE A 631 8.95 6.54 -20.53
C ILE A 631 10.27 6.75 -21.30
N LEU A 632 10.95 7.88 -21.08
CA LEU A 632 12.24 8.18 -21.73
C LEU A 632 13.29 7.12 -21.44
N CYS A 633 13.48 6.72 -20.17
CA CYS A 633 14.39 5.63 -19.80
C CYS A 633 14.05 4.33 -20.53
N CYS A 634 12.76 3.94 -20.56
CA CYS A 634 12.32 2.70 -21.18
C CYS A 634 12.52 2.70 -22.71
N VAL A 635 12.15 3.80 -23.39
CA VAL A 635 12.34 3.96 -24.84
C VAL A 635 13.83 3.92 -25.20
N VAL A 636 14.68 4.67 -24.50
CA VAL A 636 16.14 4.67 -24.73
C VAL A 636 16.73 3.28 -24.50
N MET A 637 16.29 2.56 -23.46
CA MET A 637 16.73 1.19 -23.16
C MET A 637 16.39 0.21 -24.30
N PHE A 638 15.17 0.28 -24.85
CA PHE A 638 14.76 -0.53 -26.01
C PHE A 638 15.52 -0.18 -27.30
N ILE A 639 15.90 1.08 -27.51
CA ILE A 639 16.67 1.50 -28.69
C ILE A 639 18.13 1.03 -28.60
N ILE A 640 18.74 1.02 -27.40
CA ILE A 640 20.11 0.51 -27.20
C ILE A 640 20.17 -0.99 -27.48
N ASN A 641 19.30 -1.79 -26.86
CA ASN A 641 19.24 -3.23 -27.09
C ASN A 641 17.84 -3.77 -26.72
N TRP A 642 17.01 -4.02 -27.73
CA TRP A 642 15.62 -4.42 -27.54
C TRP A 642 15.44 -5.75 -26.79
N TRP A 643 16.34 -6.73 -27.00
CA TRP A 643 16.21 -8.05 -26.37
C TRP A 643 16.70 -8.03 -24.92
N ALA A 644 17.77 -7.29 -24.62
CA ALA A 644 18.24 -7.09 -23.26
C ALA A 644 17.28 -6.20 -22.45
N ALA A 645 16.65 -5.21 -23.09
CA ALA A 645 15.60 -4.39 -22.48
C ALA A 645 14.35 -5.23 -22.16
N LEU A 646 13.91 -6.08 -23.09
CA LEU A 646 12.79 -7.00 -22.89
C LEU A 646 13.07 -7.98 -21.75
N LEU A 647 14.26 -8.59 -21.72
CA LEU A 647 14.68 -9.53 -20.69
C LEU A 647 14.71 -8.87 -19.29
N THR A 648 15.32 -7.68 -19.18
CA THR A 648 15.33 -6.92 -17.91
C THR A 648 13.92 -6.55 -17.46
N ASN A 649 13.06 -6.09 -18.37
CA ASN A 649 11.66 -5.77 -18.05
C ASN A 649 10.85 -7.00 -17.60
N VAL A 650 11.07 -8.18 -18.21
CA VAL A 650 10.41 -9.43 -17.79
C VAL A 650 10.90 -9.89 -16.42
N ILE A 651 12.19 -9.77 -16.10
CA ILE A 651 12.73 -10.05 -14.76
C ILE A 651 12.11 -9.10 -13.72
N VAL A 652 12.10 -7.79 -14.01
CA VAL A 652 11.49 -6.76 -13.16
C VAL A 652 10.01 -7.03 -12.88
N LEU A 653 9.23 -7.33 -13.92
CA LEU A 653 7.81 -7.64 -13.80
C LEU A 653 7.59 -8.93 -13.00
N SER A 654 8.43 -9.94 -13.20
CA SER A 654 8.37 -11.21 -12.44
C SER A 654 8.67 -11.01 -10.96
N LEU A 655 9.67 -10.18 -10.63
CA LEU A 655 10.00 -9.80 -9.25
C LEU A 655 8.86 -9.03 -8.59
N TYR A 656 8.26 -8.07 -9.28
CA TYR A 656 7.11 -7.30 -8.80
C TYR A 656 5.87 -8.18 -8.54
N ILE A 657 5.55 -9.07 -9.49
CA ILE A 657 4.44 -10.04 -9.35
C ILE A 657 4.70 -11.01 -8.21
N TYR A 658 5.94 -11.50 -8.04
CA TYR A 658 6.31 -12.40 -6.95
C TYR A 658 6.04 -11.79 -5.57
N VAL A 659 6.49 -10.54 -5.33
CA VAL A 659 6.25 -9.85 -4.05
C VAL A 659 4.75 -9.55 -3.86
N SER A 660 4.07 -9.10 -4.91
CA SER A 660 2.64 -8.81 -4.91
C SER A 660 1.77 -10.03 -4.59
N TYR A 661 2.17 -11.22 -5.05
CA TYR A 661 1.49 -12.49 -4.77
C TYR A 661 1.83 -13.04 -3.38
N LYS A 662 3.12 -13.03 -3.00
CA LYS A 662 3.60 -13.57 -1.71
C LYS A 662 3.02 -12.80 -0.52
N LYS A 663 2.83 -11.47 -0.65
CA LYS A 663 2.38 -10.57 0.42
C LYS A 663 3.12 -10.80 1.75
N PRO A 664 4.44 -10.51 1.82
CA PRO A 664 5.18 -10.63 3.08
C PRO A 664 4.51 -9.81 4.19
N ASP A 665 4.60 -10.27 5.45
CA ASP A 665 3.95 -9.70 6.65
C ASP A 665 4.51 -8.34 7.10
N VAL A 666 4.99 -7.55 6.14
CA VAL A 666 5.92 -6.42 6.30
C VAL A 666 5.15 -5.13 5.98
N ASN A 667 4.52 -4.57 7.01
CA ASN A 667 3.44 -3.58 6.89
C ASN A 667 3.91 -2.12 6.71
N TRP A 668 4.82 -1.84 5.77
CA TRP A 668 5.30 -0.47 5.50
C TRP A 668 4.28 0.46 4.79
N GLY A 669 3.05 0.00 4.56
CA GLY A 669 2.01 0.72 3.82
C GLY A 669 2.29 0.73 2.32
N SER A 670 1.74 -0.24 1.57
CA SER A 670 1.91 -0.27 0.12
C SER A 670 1.05 0.80 -0.58
N SER A 671 1.60 1.39 -1.64
CA SER A 671 0.83 2.22 -2.58
C SER A 671 -0.34 1.44 -3.21
N THR A 672 -0.23 0.12 -3.38
CA THR A 672 -1.33 -0.74 -3.86
C THR A 672 -2.45 -0.86 -2.81
N GLN A 673 -2.11 -1.01 -1.53
CA GLN A 673 -3.09 -1.07 -0.43
C GLN A 673 -3.86 0.26 -0.32
N ALA A 674 -3.17 1.39 -0.36
CA ALA A 674 -3.78 2.72 -0.33
C ALA A 674 -4.74 2.93 -1.53
N LEU A 675 -4.33 2.52 -2.73
CA LEU A 675 -5.20 2.55 -3.91
C LEU A 675 -6.45 1.69 -3.73
N THR A 676 -6.34 0.46 -3.20
CA THR A 676 -7.52 -0.38 -2.94
C THR A 676 -8.46 0.19 -1.89
N TYR A 677 -7.95 0.91 -0.88
CA TYR A 677 -8.77 1.63 0.09
C TYR A 677 -9.51 2.80 -0.57
N HIS A 678 -8.81 3.61 -1.37
CA HIS A 678 -9.41 4.74 -2.09
C HIS A 678 -10.47 4.28 -3.10
N GLN A 679 -10.22 3.18 -3.81
CA GLN A 679 -11.21 2.52 -4.69
C GLN A 679 -12.41 2.01 -3.90
N ALA A 680 -12.20 1.29 -2.79
CA ALA A 680 -13.29 0.77 -1.96
C ALA A 680 -14.17 1.89 -1.38
N LEU A 681 -13.57 3.00 -0.92
CA LEU A 681 -14.28 4.18 -0.46
C LEU A 681 -15.07 4.84 -1.60
N THR A 682 -14.43 5.08 -2.74
CA THR A 682 -15.05 5.72 -3.91
C THR A 682 -16.22 4.90 -4.44
N HIS A 683 -16.07 3.57 -4.57
CA HIS A 683 -17.15 2.69 -4.99
C HIS A 683 -18.28 2.58 -3.94
N SER A 684 -17.96 2.66 -2.64
CA SER A 684 -18.99 2.72 -1.59
C SER A 684 -19.80 4.02 -1.65
N LEU A 685 -19.14 5.15 -1.93
CA LEU A 685 -19.81 6.46 -2.13
C LEU A 685 -20.63 6.49 -3.41
N GLN A 686 -20.11 5.97 -4.52
CA GLN A 686 -20.85 5.80 -5.79
C GLN A 686 -22.11 4.96 -5.59
N LEU A 687 -22.01 3.86 -4.83
CA LEU A 687 -23.15 3.00 -4.51
C LEU A 687 -24.23 3.73 -3.68
N CYS A 688 -23.87 4.72 -2.86
CA CYS A 688 -24.83 5.55 -2.13
C CYS A 688 -25.69 6.43 -3.04
N GLY A 689 -25.18 6.82 -4.21
CA GLY A 689 -25.95 7.58 -5.22
C GLY A 689 -26.97 6.75 -5.99
N VAL A 690 -27.02 5.42 -5.81
CA VAL A 690 -27.95 4.53 -6.51
C VAL A 690 -29.28 4.43 -5.74
N ALA A 691 -30.40 4.56 -6.46
CA ALA A 691 -31.75 4.38 -5.92
C ALA A 691 -32.07 2.90 -5.67
N ASP A 692 -32.86 2.62 -4.64
CA ASP A 692 -33.23 1.25 -4.28
C ASP A 692 -34.23 0.65 -5.28
N HIS A 693 -33.84 -0.43 -5.95
CA HIS A 693 -34.70 -1.15 -6.89
C HIS A 693 -34.77 -2.65 -6.56
N ILE A 694 -35.93 -3.28 -6.81
CA ILE A 694 -36.14 -4.69 -6.44
C ILE A 694 -35.19 -5.62 -7.22
N LYS A 695 -34.89 -5.32 -8.50
CA LYS A 695 -33.87 -6.04 -9.31
C LYS A 695 -32.49 -6.09 -8.63
N THR A 696 -32.13 -5.04 -7.88
CA THR A 696 -30.86 -4.91 -7.16
C THR A 696 -30.88 -5.49 -5.74
N TYR A 697 -32.02 -5.98 -5.24
CA TYR A 697 -32.09 -6.60 -3.92
C TYR A 697 -31.13 -7.78 -3.80
N ARG A 698 -30.39 -7.86 -2.68
CA ARG A 698 -29.54 -8.99 -2.29
C ARG A 698 -29.76 -9.27 -0.80
N PRO A 699 -29.73 -10.53 -0.33
CA PRO A 699 -29.73 -10.80 1.09
C PRO A 699 -28.41 -10.30 1.70
N GLN A 700 -28.51 -9.33 2.60
CA GLN A 700 -27.37 -8.75 3.32
C GLN A 700 -27.52 -9.18 4.78
N CYS A 701 -26.73 -10.15 5.22
CA CYS A 701 -27.00 -10.87 6.47
C CYS A 701 -26.15 -10.37 7.64
N LEU A 702 -26.81 -9.94 8.72
CA LEU A 702 -26.23 -9.85 10.04
C LEU A 702 -26.45 -11.19 10.76
N VAL A 703 -25.38 -11.88 11.10
CA VAL A 703 -25.40 -13.24 11.66
C VAL A 703 -24.93 -13.19 13.10
N MET A 704 -25.79 -13.56 14.04
CA MET A 704 -25.46 -13.55 15.47
C MET A 704 -24.69 -14.82 15.87
N THR A 705 -23.46 -14.92 15.37
CA THR A 705 -22.56 -16.05 15.62
C THR A 705 -22.01 -16.09 17.04
N GLY A 706 -22.02 -14.96 17.75
CA GLY A 706 -21.08 -14.78 18.86
C GLY A 706 -19.64 -14.84 18.33
N ALA A 707 -18.73 -15.45 19.09
CA ALA A 707 -17.39 -15.74 18.60
C ALA A 707 -17.45 -16.64 17.32
N PRO A 708 -16.88 -16.23 16.17
CA PRO A 708 -17.09 -16.94 14.89
C PRO A 708 -16.62 -18.40 14.85
N ASN A 709 -15.76 -18.81 15.78
CA ASN A 709 -15.29 -20.17 15.98
C ASN A 709 -16.26 -21.06 16.79
N SER A 710 -17.19 -20.50 17.55
CA SER A 710 -18.13 -21.26 18.40
C SER A 710 -19.33 -21.83 17.65
N ARG A 711 -19.81 -21.12 16.60
CA ARG A 711 -21.00 -21.49 15.81
C ARG A 711 -20.71 -21.67 14.30
N PRO A 712 -19.77 -22.55 13.89
CA PRO A 712 -19.33 -22.66 12.50
C PRO A 712 -20.43 -23.16 11.54
N ALA A 713 -21.40 -23.95 12.03
CA ALA A 713 -22.52 -24.42 11.19
C ALA A 713 -23.40 -23.27 10.69
N LEU A 714 -23.72 -22.30 11.56
CA LEU A 714 -24.47 -21.09 11.22
C LEU A 714 -23.68 -20.24 10.21
N LEU A 715 -22.38 -20.04 10.47
CA LEU A 715 -21.46 -19.32 9.60
C LEU A 715 -21.41 -19.93 8.19
N HIS A 716 -21.25 -21.26 8.09
CA HIS A 716 -21.16 -21.96 6.81
C HIS A 716 -22.48 -21.97 6.03
N LEU A 717 -23.63 -22.05 6.70
CA LEU A 717 -24.94 -22.01 6.03
C LEU A 717 -25.23 -20.62 5.46
N VAL A 718 -24.97 -19.53 6.21
CA VAL A 718 -25.16 -18.17 5.68
C VAL A 718 -24.16 -17.86 4.56
N HIS A 719 -22.89 -18.27 4.71
CA HIS A 719 -21.91 -18.16 3.63
C HIS A 719 -22.36 -18.92 2.37
N ALA A 720 -23.13 -20.01 2.49
CA ALA A 720 -23.62 -20.73 1.32
C ALA A 720 -24.47 -19.84 0.40
N PHE A 721 -25.41 -19.04 0.91
CA PHE A 721 -26.23 -18.17 0.04
C PHE A 721 -25.66 -16.77 -0.19
N THR A 722 -24.91 -16.19 0.75
CA THR A 722 -24.30 -14.85 0.57
C THR A 722 -23.06 -14.84 -0.34
N LYS A 723 -22.33 -15.96 -0.47
CA LYS A 723 -21.04 -16.02 -1.19
C LYS A 723 -21.10 -15.50 -2.63
N ASN A 724 -20.40 -14.38 -2.84
CA ASN A 724 -20.34 -13.58 -4.07
C ASN A 724 -21.69 -13.01 -4.54
N VAL A 725 -22.69 -12.90 -3.66
CA VAL A 725 -24.05 -12.43 -3.98
C VAL A 725 -24.47 -11.25 -3.08
N GLY A 726 -24.12 -11.29 -1.80
CA GLY A 726 -24.53 -10.28 -0.82
C GLY A 726 -23.51 -10.08 0.29
N LEU A 727 -23.80 -9.14 1.18
CA LEU A 727 -22.99 -8.82 2.36
C LEU A 727 -23.21 -9.88 3.46
N MET A 728 -22.16 -10.20 4.21
CA MET A 728 -22.23 -11.02 5.41
C MET A 728 -21.45 -10.36 6.55
N VAL A 729 -22.10 -10.14 7.67
CA VAL A 729 -21.57 -9.51 8.89
C VAL A 729 -21.78 -10.47 10.05
N CYS A 730 -20.73 -10.78 10.81
CA CYS A 730 -20.78 -11.63 11.99
C CYS A 730 -20.86 -10.75 13.24
N GLY A 731 -22.05 -10.66 13.83
CA GLY A 731 -22.33 -9.92 15.05
C GLY A 731 -21.96 -10.72 16.31
N HIS A 732 -21.25 -10.07 17.22
CA HIS A 732 -20.90 -10.63 18.53
C HIS A 732 -21.11 -9.57 19.62
N VAL A 733 -22.18 -9.72 20.39
CA VAL A 733 -22.38 -8.94 21.62
C VAL A 733 -21.60 -9.61 22.76
N ARG A 734 -20.73 -8.86 23.43
CA ARG A 734 -20.03 -9.29 24.65
C ARG A 734 -20.62 -8.53 25.85
N ILE A 735 -20.98 -9.28 26.89
CA ILE A 735 -21.52 -8.75 28.15
C ILE A 735 -20.42 -8.17 29.06
N VAL A 736 -19.14 -8.43 28.73
CA VAL A 736 -17.96 -8.04 29.53
C VAL A 736 -16.91 -7.34 28.65
N LYS A 737 -16.12 -6.46 29.28
CA LYS A 737 -15.05 -5.56 28.75
C LYS A 737 -14.49 -5.86 27.35
N LEU A 738 -14.30 -4.78 26.59
CA LEU A 738 -13.78 -4.75 25.23
C LEU A 738 -12.29 -5.15 25.14
N ASN A 739 -12.00 -6.44 24.97
CA ASN A 739 -10.67 -6.90 24.56
C ASN A 739 -10.46 -6.77 23.05
N SER A 740 -9.21 -6.56 22.64
CA SER A 740 -8.75 -6.27 21.26
C SER A 740 -8.80 -7.45 20.27
N ASP A 741 -9.60 -8.49 20.55
CA ASP A 741 -9.69 -9.73 19.76
C ASP A 741 -10.22 -9.56 18.32
N MET A 742 -10.71 -8.36 17.93
CA MET A 742 -11.34 -8.12 16.64
C MET A 742 -10.46 -8.54 15.45
N VAL A 743 -9.18 -8.18 15.48
CA VAL A 743 -8.23 -8.52 14.41
C VAL A 743 -7.98 -10.04 14.36
N ARG A 744 -7.95 -10.71 15.52
CA ARG A 744 -7.76 -12.17 15.62
C ARG A 744 -8.92 -12.93 14.97
N TYR A 745 -10.17 -12.56 15.28
CA TYR A 745 -11.35 -13.19 14.68
C TYR A 745 -11.49 -12.87 13.18
N GLN A 746 -11.15 -11.64 12.75
CA GLN A 746 -11.16 -11.30 11.33
C GLN A 746 -10.09 -12.07 10.53
N ARG A 747 -8.88 -12.28 11.08
CA ARG A 747 -7.86 -13.16 10.48
C ARG A 747 -8.36 -14.61 10.37
N TRP A 748 -9.01 -15.14 11.40
CA TRP A 748 -9.56 -16.50 11.41
C TRP A 748 -10.64 -16.70 10.33
N LEU A 749 -11.55 -15.73 10.16
CA LEU A 749 -12.55 -15.75 9.07
C LEU A 749 -11.90 -15.76 7.67
N LEU A 750 -10.87 -14.92 7.48
CA LEU A 750 -10.14 -14.83 6.20
C LEU A 750 -9.38 -16.12 5.88
N HIS A 751 -8.66 -16.68 6.85
CA HIS A 751 -7.95 -17.96 6.73
C HIS A 751 -8.92 -19.09 6.33
N ASN A 752 -10.10 -19.13 6.95
CA ASN A 752 -11.14 -20.12 6.67
C ASN A 752 -11.98 -19.80 5.43
N ASN A 753 -11.52 -18.89 4.55
CA ASN A 753 -12.16 -18.50 3.29
C ASN A 753 -13.65 -18.05 3.44
N SER A 754 -13.98 -17.52 4.61
CA SER A 754 -15.30 -16.97 4.92
C SER A 754 -15.32 -15.48 4.58
N LYS A 755 -16.10 -15.12 3.55
CA LYS A 755 -16.23 -13.74 3.07
C LYS A 755 -17.20 -12.97 3.96
N ALA A 756 -16.80 -12.69 5.18
CA ALA A 756 -17.60 -11.98 6.17
C ALA A 756 -16.75 -10.96 6.96
N PHE A 757 -17.39 -9.86 7.35
CA PHE A 757 -16.85 -8.87 8.27
C PHE A 757 -17.22 -9.24 9.70
N TYR A 758 -16.34 -9.02 10.67
CA TYR A 758 -16.62 -9.25 12.10
C TYR A 758 -16.88 -7.93 12.82
N THR A 759 -18.04 -7.82 13.48
CA THR A 759 -18.47 -6.62 14.22
C THR A 759 -18.77 -6.98 15.68
N PRO A 760 -17.80 -6.79 16.60
CA PRO A 760 -18.03 -6.93 18.03
C PRO A 760 -18.76 -5.69 18.58
N VAL A 761 -19.57 -5.91 19.61
CA VAL A 761 -20.20 -4.86 20.43
C VAL A 761 -20.03 -5.22 21.90
N VAL A 762 -20.03 -4.22 22.76
CA VAL A 762 -20.21 -4.41 24.22
C VAL A 762 -21.52 -3.75 24.61
N ALA A 763 -22.34 -4.48 25.35
CA ALA A 763 -23.64 -4.08 25.86
C ALA A 763 -23.96 -4.96 27.07
N GLU A 764 -24.82 -4.49 27.98
CA GLU A 764 -25.20 -5.25 29.17
C GLU A 764 -26.04 -6.47 28.78
N ASP A 765 -27.02 -6.28 27.88
CA ASP A 765 -27.87 -7.33 27.33
C ASP A 765 -27.55 -7.69 25.88
N LEU A 766 -27.80 -8.96 25.52
CA LEU A 766 -27.83 -9.43 24.13
C LEU A 766 -28.80 -8.62 23.27
N ARG A 767 -29.96 -8.23 23.82
CA ARG A 767 -30.98 -7.42 23.13
C ARG A 767 -30.43 -6.04 22.75
N GLN A 768 -29.93 -5.30 23.74
CA GLN A 768 -29.38 -3.94 23.55
C GLN A 768 -28.20 -3.95 22.56
N GLY A 769 -27.25 -4.89 22.72
CA GLY A 769 -26.12 -5.02 21.79
C GLY A 769 -26.53 -5.40 20.36
N THR A 770 -27.65 -6.13 20.20
CA THR A 770 -28.20 -6.45 18.87
C THR A 770 -28.93 -5.26 18.25
N GLN A 771 -29.62 -4.43 19.04
CA GLN A 771 -30.21 -3.17 18.57
C GLN A 771 -29.13 -2.23 17.99
N TYR A 772 -27.97 -2.11 18.66
CA TYR A 772 -26.84 -1.34 18.13
C TYR A 772 -26.37 -1.86 16.75
N LEU A 773 -26.32 -3.18 16.55
CA LEU A 773 -25.97 -3.76 15.25
C LEU A 773 -27.06 -3.54 14.18
N LEU A 774 -28.33 -3.67 14.53
CA LEU A 774 -29.47 -3.46 13.61
C LEU A 774 -29.54 -1.99 13.11
N GLN A 775 -29.10 -1.03 13.91
CA GLN A 775 -29.10 0.39 13.55
C GLN A 775 -27.79 0.84 12.87
N ALA A 776 -26.62 0.37 13.35
CA ALA A 776 -25.32 0.97 13.00
C ALA A 776 -24.38 0.05 12.18
N ALA A 777 -24.70 -1.22 11.94
CA ALA A 777 -23.81 -2.10 11.18
C ALA A 777 -23.76 -1.74 9.68
N GLY A 778 -22.55 -1.62 9.14
CA GLY A 778 -22.30 -1.41 7.71
C GLY A 778 -22.06 0.04 7.30
N LEU A 779 -21.87 0.27 6.00
CA LEU A 779 -21.48 1.58 5.44
C LEU A 779 -22.31 1.92 4.20
N GLY A 780 -23.00 3.06 4.21
CA GLY A 780 -23.82 3.49 3.07
C GLY A 780 -24.91 2.48 2.72
N ARG A 781 -24.92 1.98 1.47
CA ARG A 781 -25.79 0.87 1.03
C ARG A 781 -25.30 -0.52 1.45
N LEU A 782 -24.06 -0.66 1.92
CA LEU A 782 -23.50 -1.92 2.44
C LEU A 782 -23.88 -2.10 3.92
N ARG A 783 -25.19 -2.16 4.18
CA ARG A 783 -25.80 -2.47 5.48
C ARG A 783 -26.48 -3.84 5.44
N PRO A 784 -26.69 -4.53 6.57
CA PRO A 784 -27.53 -5.72 6.60
C PRO A 784 -29.02 -5.36 6.43
N ASN A 785 -29.80 -6.31 5.93
CA ASN A 785 -31.25 -6.25 5.76
C ASN A 785 -31.97 -7.53 6.25
N THR A 786 -31.19 -8.53 6.67
CA THR A 786 -31.68 -9.81 7.17
C THR A 786 -30.89 -10.18 8.43
N LEU A 787 -31.58 -10.36 9.55
CA LEU A 787 -31.02 -10.87 10.80
C LEU A 787 -31.06 -12.40 10.78
N VAL A 788 -29.94 -13.06 11.10
CA VAL A 788 -29.83 -14.51 11.15
C VAL A 788 -29.39 -14.96 12.54
N LEU A 789 -30.21 -15.81 13.15
CA LEU A 789 -30.07 -16.29 14.53
C LEU A 789 -29.88 -17.82 14.57
N GLY A 790 -29.24 -18.29 15.63
CA GLY A 790 -29.40 -19.67 16.09
C GLY A 790 -30.65 -19.80 16.97
N PHE A 791 -31.29 -20.96 16.96
CA PHE A 791 -32.38 -21.30 17.88
C PHE A 791 -31.84 -21.59 19.30
N LYS A 792 -32.45 -21.01 20.34
CA LYS A 792 -32.13 -21.29 21.77
C LYS A 792 -32.78 -22.62 22.18
N ASN A 793 -32.05 -23.73 22.09
CA ASN A 793 -32.56 -25.06 22.46
C ASN A 793 -32.74 -25.22 23.99
N ASP A 794 -31.95 -24.48 24.76
CA ASP A 794 -31.84 -24.48 26.23
C ASP A 794 -32.95 -23.69 26.96
N TRP A 795 -33.99 -23.24 26.26
CA TRP A 795 -35.02 -22.33 26.79
C TRP A 795 -35.90 -22.93 27.92
N HIS A 796 -35.94 -24.26 28.05
CA HIS A 796 -36.60 -24.97 29.16
C HIS A 796 -35.73 -25.06 30.43
N ILE A 797 -34.44 -24.74 30.35
CA ILE A 797 -33.42 -25.03 31.37
C ILE A 797 -32.75 -23.74 31.90
N GLY A 798 -32.60 -22.72 31.05
CA GLY A 798 -32.06 -21.41 31.42
C GLY A 798 -33.06 -20.46 32.09
N ASP A 799 -32.62 -19.23 32.39
CA ASP A 799 -33.51 -18.17 32.88
C ASP A 799 -34.55 -17.81 31.81
N ILE A 800 -35.82 -17.69 32.20
CA ILE A 800 -36.92 -17.32 31.31
C ILE A 800 -36.76 -15.91 30.72
N LYS A 801 -35.99 -15.03 31.38
CA LYS A 801 -35.62 -13.70 30.88
C LYS A 801 -34.77 -13.75 29.60
N ASP A 802 -33.96 -14.80 29.41
CA ASP A 802 -33.26 -15.02 28.14
C ASP A 802 -34.27 -15.27 26.99
N VAL A 803 -35.40 -15.91 27.29
CA VAL A 803 -36.45 -16.19 26.31
C VAL A 803 -37.16 -14.89 25.95
N GLU A 804 -37.49 -14.06 26.94
CA GLU A 804 -38.10 -12.76 26.70
C GLU A 804 -37.16 -11.82 25.90
N THR A 805 -35.86 -11.77 26.22
CA THR A 805 -34.89 -10.99 25.43
C THR A 805 -34.70 -11.53 24.02
N TYR A 806 -34.69 -12.85 23.82
CA TYR A 806 -34.60 -13.49 22.49
C TYR A 806 -35.85 -13.24 21.62
N ILE A 807 -37.05 -13.35 22.19
CA ILE A 807 -38.30 -13.05 21.49
C ILE A 807 -38.39 -11.55 21.16
N ASN A 808 -38.10 -10.67 22.12
CA ASN A 808 -38.12 -9.23 21.88
C ASN A 808 -37.09 -8.78 20.85
N LEU A 809 -35.89 -9.38 20.81
CA LEU A 809 -34.87 -9.13 19.80
C LEU A 809 -35.39 -9.43 18.37
N MET A 810 -36.23 -10.45 18.20
CA MET A 810 -36.89 -10.72 16.92
C MET A 810 -38.00 -9.71 16.60
N HIS A 811 -38.75 -9.24 17.59
CA HIS A 811 -39.71 -8.16 17.39
C HIS A 811 -39.03 -6.86 16.99
N ASP A 812 -37.98 -6.44 17.70
CA ASP A 812 -37.21 -5.24 17.38
C ASP A 812 -36.62 -5.32 15.94
N ALA A 813 -36.20 -6.51 15.48
CA ALA A 813 -35.77 -6.71 14.10
C ALA A 813 -36.90 -6.52 13.07
N PHE A 814 -38.14 -6.96 13.36
CA PHE A 814 -39.29 -6.67 12.50
C PHE A 814 -39.67 -5.19 12.54
N ASP A 815 -39.54 -4.53 13.69
CA ASP A 815 -39.80 -3.09 13.86
C ASP A 815 -38.82 -2.26 12.99
N PHE A 816 -37.57 -2.70 12.82
CA PHE A 816 -36.59 -2.12 11.87
C PHE A 816 -36.73 -2.59 10.40
N GLN A 817 -37.81 -3.31 10.04
CA GLN A 817 -38.02 -3.86 8.69
C GLN A 817 -36.90 -4.79 8.19
N TYR A 818 -36.28 -5.58 9.08
CA TYR A 818 -35.38 -6.66 8.70
C TYR A 818 -36.15 -7.94 8.36
N GLY A 819 -35.62 -8.74 7.44
CA GLY A 819 -35.96 -10.16 7.38
C GLY A 819 -35.39 -10.90 8.60
N VAL A 820 -36.08 -11.91 9.11
CA VAL A 820 -35.58 -12.74 10.22
C VAL A 820 -35.46 -14.18 9.75
N VAL A 821 -34.32 -14.80 10.08
CA VAL A 821 -33.99 -16.17 9.74
C VAL A 821 -33.45 -16.88 10.98
N ILE A 822 -34.02 -18.03 11.33
CA ILE A 822 -33.57 -18.84 12.48
C ILE A 822 -33.16 -20.22 11.99
N LEU A 823 -31.96 -20.65 12.35
CA LEU A 823 -31.48 -22.02 12.13
C LEU A 823 -31.65 -22.85 13.42
N ARG A 824 -32.31 -24.00 13.32
CA ARG A 824 -32.31 -25.03 14.36
C ARG A 824 -31.63 -26.30 13.85
N LEU A 825 -30.78 -26.88 14.69
CA LEU A 825 -30.17 -28.21 14.53
C LEU A 825 -30.54 -29.06 15.75
N ARG A 826 -30.60 -30.39 15.56
CA ARG A 826 -30.98 -31.36 16.62
C ARG A 826 -30.09 -31.26 17.86
N GLU A 827 -28.78 -31.18 17.65
CA GLU A 827 -27.74 -31.18 18.70
C GLU A 827 -27.40 -29.76 19.20
N GLY A 828 -28.07 -28.72 18.71
CA GLY A 828 -27.73 -27.32 18.97
C GLY A 828 -26.66 -26.75 18.02
N LEU A 829 -26.10 -25.59 18.39
CA LEU A 829 -25.20 -24.81 17.53
C LEU A 829 -23.85 -24.43 18.19
N ASP A 830 -23.75 -24.55 19.52
CA ASP A 830 -22.60 -24.07 20.29
C ASP A 830 -21.60 -25.17 20.59
N ILE A 831 -20.39 -25.01 20.04
CA ILE A 831 -19.27 -25.94 20.27
C ILE A 831 -18.44 -25.43 21.45
N SER A 832 -19.02 -25.47 22.66
CA SER A 832 -18.34 -25.08 23.91
C SER A 832 -17.43 -26.19 24.48
N HIS A 833 -17.74 -27.47 24.23
CA HIS A 833 -17.05 -28.62 24.85
C HIS A 833 -16.28 -29.54 23.90
N ILE A 834 -16.44 -29.46 22.57
CA ILE A 834 -15.79 -30.39 21.63
C ILE A 834 -14.42 -29.86 21.17
N GLN A 835 -13.46 -29.81 22.09
CA GLN A 835 -12.04 -29.68 21.72
C GLN A 835 -11.51 -31.02 21.17
N GLY A 836 -11.55 -31.16 19.84
CA GLY A 836 -10.76 -32.19 19.15
C GLY A 836 -11.51 -33.30 18.41
N GLN A 837 -12.48 -32.97 17.55
CA GLN A 837 -12.84 -33.84 16.42
C GLN A 837 -13.10 -33.03 15.15
N GLY A 838 -12.17 -33.09 14.18
CA GLY A 838 -12.32 -32.46 12.85
C GLY A 838 -13.35 -33.12 11.94
N THR A 839 -14.08 -34.12 12.44
CA THR A 839 -14.80 -35.14 11.67
C THR A 839 -16.31 -34.88 11.55
N ILE A 840 -16.91 -34.17 12.51
CA ILE A 840 -18.37 -33.87 12.50
C ILE A 840 -18.75 -33.02 11.26
N THR A 841 -17.83 -32.19 10.79
CA THR A 841 -17.92 -31.43 9.52
C THR A 841 -18.16 -32.31 8.28
N VAL A 842 -17.85 -33.61 8.34
CA VAL A 842 -18.00 -34.57 7.24
C VAL A 842 -19.38 -35.24 7.24
N LEU A 843 -19.97 -35.49 8.41
CA LEU A 843 -21.19 -36.30 8.53
C LEU A 843 -22.42 -35.62 7.88
N ILE A 844 -22.49 -34.28 7.94
CA ILE A 844 -23.57 -33.48 7.33
C ILE A 844 -23.46 -33.45 5.78
N LEU A 845 -22.37 -33.97 5.20
CA LEU A 845 -21.95 -33.70 3.81
C LEU A 845 -21.98 -34.90 2.86
N HIS A 846 -22.38 -36.09 3.33
CA HIS A 846 -22.28 -37.34 2.54
C HIS A 846 -23.61 -38.09 2.30
N VAL A 847 -24.76 -37.57 2.72
CA VAL A 847 -26.07 -38.22 2.54
C VAL A 847 -26.81 -37.65 1.33
N TRP A 848 -27.32 -38.54 0.47
CA TRP A 848 -28.02 -38.22 -0.79
C TRP A 848 -29.08 -37.11 -0.63
N PHE A 849 -29.11 -36.18 -1.58
CA PHE A 849 -29.66 -34.85 -1.32
C PHE A 849 -31.12 -34.62 -1.75
N SER A 850 -31.97 -34.23 -0.79
CA SER A 850 -33.34 -33.72 -0.98
C SER A 850 -33.55 -32.46 -0.13
N MET A 851 -33.98 -31.35 -0.74
CA MET A 851 -34.30 -30.11 -0.03
C MET A 851 -35.82 -29.86 -0.05
N CYS A 852 -36.42 -29.68 1.12
CA CYS A 852 -37.84 -29.35 1.26
C CYS A 852 -38.02 -27.85 1.48
N VAL A 853 -38.95 -27.24 0.74
CA VAL A 853 -39.34 -25.83 0.91
C VAL A 853 -40.85 -25.78 1.11
N ILE A 854 -41.30 -25.27 2.25
CA ILE A 854 -42.65 -25.50 2.77
C ILE A 854 -43.37 -24.18 3.06
N TYR A 855 -44.31 -23.86 2.18
CA TYR A 855 -45.20 -22.71 2.23
C TYR A 855 -46.48 -23.09 2.97
N THR A 856 -46.77 -22.42 4.08
CA THR A 856 -47.90 -22.81 4.94
C THR A 856 -49.11 -21.89 4.84
N ASN A 857 -49.02 -20.74 4.16
CA ASN A 857 -50.07 -19.71 4.12
C ASN A 857 -50.71 -19.55 2.74
N ALA A 858 -51.98 -19.92 2.64
CA ALA A 858 -52.81 -19.88 1.43
C ALA A 858 -53.33 -18.48 1.04
N CYS A 859 -52.66 -17.39 1.44
CA CYS A 859 -53.12 -16.02 1.21
C CYS A 859 -51.96 -15.13 0.74
N SER A 860 -51.98 -14.75 -0.55
CA SER A 860 -50.96 -13.94 -1.24
C SER A 860 -49.50 -14.46 -1.14
N PRO A 861 -49.07 -15.40 -2.01
CA PRO A 861 -47.69 -15.90 -2.01
C PRO A 861 -46.62 -14.86 -2.39
N VAL A 862 -47.02 -13.70 -2.93
CA VAL A 862 -46.09 -12.69 -3.50
C VAL A 862 -45.51 -11.74 -2.45
N SER A 863 -46.26 -11.36 -1.40
CA SER A 863 -45.91 -10.25 -0.50
C SER A 863 -45.24 -10.65 0.82
N VAL A 864 -45.23 -11.94 1.19
CA VAL A 864 -44.69 -12.41 2.50
C VAL A 864 -43.50 -13.36 2.35
N SER A 865 -43.36 -14.02 1.19
CA SER A 865 -42.54 -15.23 1.04
C SER A 865 -41.39 -15.14 0.02
N GLY A 866 -41.10 -13.96 -0.52
CA GLY A 866 -40.04 -13.78 -1.53
C GLY A 866 -38.64 -14.20 -1.06
N LEU A 867 -38.27 -13.88 0.19
CA LEU A 867 -37.00 -14.32 0.78
C LEU A 867 -36.97 -15.86 1.00
N THR A 868 -38.12 -16.46 1.32
CA THR A 868 -38.30 -17.91 1.50
C THR A 868 -38.10 -18.69 0.19
N LEU A 869 -38.38 -18.09 -0.97
CA LEU A 869 -38.01 -18.63 -2.29
C LEU A 869 -36.53 -18.38 -2.63
N LEU A 870 -36.03 -17.16 -2.36
CA LEU A 870 -34.70 -16.73 -2.78
C LEU A 870 -33.57 -17.51 -2.09
N ILE A 871 -33.68 -17.80 -0.79
CA ILE A 871 -32.64 -18.53 -0.04
C ILE A 871 -32.36 -19.93 -0.63
N PRO A 872 -33.33 -20.86 -0.77
CA PRO A 872 -33.06 -22.19 -1.31
C PRO A 872 -32.55 -22.14 -2.76
N TYR A 873 -33.02 -21.21 -3.59
CA TYR A 873 -32.48 -20.98 -4.93
C TYR A 873 -30.99 -20.56 -4.90
N LEU A 874 -30.61 -19.64 -4.02
CA LEU A 874 -29.21 -19.21 -3.87
C LEU A 874 -28.29 -20.31 -3.29
N ILE A 875 -28.84 -21.22 -2.49
CA ILE A 875 -28.14 -22.40 -1.95
C ILE A 875 -27.91 -23.44 -3.05
N ALA A 876 -28.95 -23.87 -3.76
CA ALA A 876 -28.90 -24.92 -4.79
C ALA A 876 -27.88 -24.60 -5.91
N ASN A 877 -27.76 -23.32 -6.28
CA ASN A 877 -26.79 -22.83 -7.25
C ASN A 877 -25.30 -22.94 -6.83
N LYS A 878 -24.97 -23.46 -5.63
CA LYS A 878 -23.58 -23.66 -5.18
C LYS A 878 -23.12 -25.11 -5.36
N LYS A 879 -21.83 -25.31 -5.63
CA LYS A 879 -21.19 -26.64 -5.87
C LYS A 879 -21.52 -27.73 -4.82
N LYS A 880 -21.79 -27.37 -3.55
CA LYS A 880 -22.17 -28.32 -2.49
C LYS A 880 -23.63 -28.81 -2.55
N TRP A 881 -24.49 -28.12 -3.30
CA TRP A 881 -25.95 -28.34 -3.32
C TRP A 881 -26.49 -28.52 -4.75
N LYS A 882 -25.61 -28.75 -5.74
CA LYS A 882 -25.98 -28.81 -7.17
C LYS A 882 -26.99 -29.92 -7.47
N ASP A 883 -26.87 -31.05 -6.77
CA ASP A 883 -27.70 -32.23 -6.99
C ASP A 883 -28.95 -32.24 -6.08
N CYS A 884 -29.16 -31.18 -5.28
CA CYS A 884 -30.30 -31.04 -4.36
C CYS A 884 -31.59 -30.72 -5.13
N LYS A 885 -32.48 -31.71 -5.25
CA LYS A 885 -33.83 -31.51 -5.77
C LYS A 885 -34.67 -30.67 -4.80
N ILE A 886 -35.29 -29.61 -5.30
CA ILE A 886 -36.20 -28.74 -4.54
C ILE A 886 -37.63 -29.32 -4.62
N ARG A 887 -38.15 -29.81 -3.49
CA ARG A 887 -39.56 -30.20 -3.31
C ARG A 887 -40.33 -29.04 -2.69
N VAL A 888 -41.43 -28.62 -3.29
CA VAL A 888 -42.22 -27.46 -2.84
C VAL A 888 -43.56 -27.92 -2.27
N PHE A 889 -43.77 -27.72 -0.97
CA PHE A 889 -45.02 -28.01 -0.29
C PHE A 889 -45.83 -26.72 -0.09
N ILE A 890 -47.15 -26.79 -0.25
CA ILE A 890 -48.05 -25.63 -0.16
C ILE A 890 -49.27 -25.97 0.69
N GLY A 891 -49.58 -25.17 1.70
CA GLY A 891 -50.88 -25.21 2.36
C GLY A 891 -51.96 -24.63 1.46
N GLY A 892 -52.94 -25.46 1.06
CA GLY A 892 -54.05 -25.09 0.19
C GLY A 892 -55.41 -25.40 0.82
N LYS A 893 -56.51 -25.11 0.10
CA LYS A 893 -57.84 -25.61 0.47
C LYS A 893 -58.10 -26.91 -0.30
N ILE A 894 -58.66 -27.93 0.37
CA ILE A 894 -58.93 -29.25 -0.23
C ILE A 894 -59.75 -29.12 -1.55
N ASN A 895 -60.69 -28.18 -1.61
CA ASN A 895 -61.53 -27.88 -2.79
C ASN A 895 -60.78 -27.21 -3.98
N ARG A 896 -59.48 -26.88 -3.87
CA ARG A 896 -58.73 -26.10 -4.88
C ARG A 896 -57.30 -26.58 -5.19
N ILE A 897 -56.91 -27.75 -4.69
CA ILE A 897 -55.57 -28.37 -4.84
C ILE A 897 -54.96 -28.17 -6.23
N ASP A 898 -55.66 -28.54 -7.31
CA ASP A 898 -55.13 -28.46 -8.68
C ASP A 898 -55.03 -27.06 -9.27
N HIS A 899 -55.75 -26.08 -8.71
CA HIS A 899 -55.59 -24.68 -9.09
C HIS A 899 -54.35 -24.10 -8.39
N ASP A 900 -54.24 -24.31 -7.08
CA ASP A 900 -53.14 -23.79 -6.25
C ASP A 900 -51.79 -24.38 -6.70
N ARG A 901 -51.75 -25.68 -7.04
CA ARG A 901 -50.59 -26.39 -7.63
C ARG A 901 -50.12 -25.76 -8.95
N ARG A 902 -51.04 -25.51 -9.89
CA ARG A 902 -50.74 -24.88 -11.20
C ARG A 902 -50.33 -23.42 -11.06
N ALA A 903 -50.94 -22.67 -10.13
CA ALA A 903 -50.58 -21.29 -9.85
C ALA A 903 -49.12 -21.20 -9.35
N MET A 904 -48.70 -22.09 -8.45
CA MET A 904 -47.31 -22.12 -7.98
C MET A 904 -46.32 -22.59 -9.05
N ALA A 905 -46.66 -23.61 -9.86
CA ALA A 905 -45.81 -24.03 -10.99
C ALA A 905 -45.56 -22.86 -11.97
N THR A 906 -46.59 -22.05 -12.23
CA THR A 906 -46.51 -20.84 -13.07
C THR A 906 -45.67 -19.73 -12.41
N LEU A 907 -45.68 -19.63 -11.09
CA LEU A 907 -44.88 -18.65 -10.33
C LEU A 907 -43.39 -19.05 -10.28
N LEU A 908 -43.07 -20.31 -10.01
CA LEU A 908 -41.70 -20.83 -9.94
C LEU A 908 -40.99 -20.77 -11.28
N SER A 909 -41.69 -21.17 -12.36
CA SER A 909 -41.16 -21.06 -13.74
C SER A 909 -40.92 -19.62 -14.17
N LYS A 910 -41.80 -18.67 -13.81
CA LYS A 910 -41.56 -17.23 -14.00
C LYS A 910 -40.31 -16.71 -13.27
N PHE A 911 -40.00 -17.24 -12.08
CA PHE A 911 -38.77 -16.91 -11.36
C PHE A 911 -37.55 -17.77 -11.75
N ARG A 912 -37.69 -18.70 -12.72
CA ARG A 912 -36.63 -19.63 -13.17
C ARG A 912 -36.03 -20.43 -12.00
N ILE A 913 -36.89 -20.87 -11.08
CA ILE A 913 -36.53 -21.77 -9.98
C ILE A 913 -36.93 -23.19 -10.40
N ASP A 914 -35.94 -24.03 -10.69
CA ASP A 914 -36.17 -25.43 -11.00
C ASP A 914 -36.63 -26.19 -9.74
N PHE A 915 -37.70 -26.97 -9.88
CA PHE A 915 -38.30 -27.77 -8.81
C PHE A 915 -38.56 -29.20 -9.31
N SER A 916 -38.54 -30.18 -8.42
CA SER A 916 -38.81 -31.58 -8.78
C SER A 916 -40.26 -32.01 -8.61
N ASP A 917 -40.96 -31.42 -7.63
CA ASP A 917 -42.37 -31.73 -7.34
C ASP A 917 -43.04 -30.56 -6.58
N ILE A 918 -44.37 -30.47 -6.69
CA ILE A 918 -45.24 -29.53 -5.96
C ILE A 918 -46.40 -30.27 -5.30
N THR A 919 -46.33 -30.43 -3.98
CA THR A 919 -47.34 -31.10 -3.17
C THR A 919 -48.23 -30.07 -2.46
N VAL A 920 -49.56 -30.21 -2.54
CA VAL A 920 -50.50 -29.33 -1.83
C VAL A 920 -51.12 -30.07 -0.65
N LEU A 921 -50.91 -29.53 0.55
CA LEU A 921 -51.36 -30.06 1.83
C LEU A 921 -52.72 -29.44 2.19
N GLY A 922 -53.79 -30.26 2.20
CA GLY A 922 -55.12 -29.85 2.65
C GLY A 922 -55.32 -29.95 4.16
N ASP A 923 -54.68 -30.93 4.79
CA ASP A 923 -55.01 -31.41 6.15
C ASP A 923 -54.29 -30.63 7.27
N ILE A 924 -53.99 -29.36 7.01
CA ILE A 924 -53.27 -28.46 7.93
C ILE A 924 -54.15 -28.01 9.12
N ASN A 925 -55.47 -28.07 8.97
CA ASN A 925 -56.44 -27.62 9.96
C ASN A 925 -57.18 -28.77 10.68
N THR A 926 -56.79 -30.02 10.45
CA THR A 926 -57.32 -31.17 11.22
C THR A 926 -56.80 -31.12 12.66
N LYS A 927 -57.56 -31.67 13.62
CA LYS A 927 -57.19 -31.66 15.04
C LYS A 927 -55.90 -32.51 15.27
N PRO A 928 -54.81 -31.92 15.80
CA PRO A 928 -53.56 -32.65 16.07
C PRO A 928 -53.61 -33.41 17.41
N ASN A 929 -52.54 -34.15 17.71
CA ASN A 929 -52.29 -34.59 19.08
C ASN A 929 -51.89 -33.40 19.99
N LEU A 930 -52.51 -33.28 21.17
CA LEU A 930 -52.39 -32.12 22.05
C LEU A 930 -51.59 -32.38 23.34
N THR A 931 -51.31 -33.64 23.69
CA THR A 931 -50.77 -34.01 25.01
C THR A 931 -49.40 -33.40 25.30
N GLU A 932 -48.44 -33.56 24.40
CA GLU A 932 -47.08 -33.01 24.56
C GLU A 932 -47.07 -31.47 24.63
N PHE A 933 -47.96 -30.79 23.89
CA PHE A 933 -48.00 -29.33 23.89
C PHE A 933 -48.58 -28.78 25.18
N ALA A 934 -49.64 -29.41 25.71
CA ALA A 934 -50.23 -29.03 27.00
C ALA A 934 -49.19 -29.14 28.13
N GLN A 935 -48.47 -30.26 28.20
CA GLN A 935 -47.39 -30.48 29.18
C GLN A 935 -46.22 -29.48 29.01
N MET A 936 -45.90 -29.08 27.78
CA MET A 936 -44.83 -28.10 27.50
C MET A 936 -45.15 -26.69 28.02
N ILE A 937 -46.43 -26.26 27.96
CA ILE A 937 -46.82 -24.89 28.35
C ILE A 937 -47.29 -24.78 29.81
N GLU A 938 -47.60 -25.90 30.47
CA GLU A 938 -48.11 -25.98 31.84
C GLU A 938 -47.33 -25.14 32.88
N PRO A 939 -45.98 -25.19 32.99
CA PRO A 939 -45.24 -24.39 33.99
C PRO A 939 -45.22 -22.88 33.70
N TYR A 940 -45.53 -22.47 32.46
CA TYR A 940 -45.51 -21.07 32.02
C TYR A 940 -46.90 -20.41 32.03
N LYS A 941 -47.95 -21.16 32.36
CA LYS A 941 -49.33 -20.66 32.39
C LYS A 941 -49.58 -19.77 33.60
N LEU A 942 -50.30 -18.67 33.40
CA LEU A 942 -50.95 -17.90 34.46
C LEU A 942 -52.41 -18.37 34.53
N ARG A 943 -52.83 -18.92 35.68
CA ARG A 943 -54.21 -19.37 35.89
C ARG A 943 -55.05 -18.19 36.37
N GLU A 944 -55.64 -17.46 35.43
CA GLU A 944 -56.36 -16.23 35.78
C GLU A 944 -57.66 -16.53 36.53
N ASP A 945 -58.37 -17.59 36.16
CA ASP A 945 -59.63 -18.02 36.79
C ASP A 945 -59.46 -18.52 38.25
N ASP A 946 -58.23 -18.87 38.66
CA ASP A 946 -57.88 -19.30 40.02
C ASP A 946 -57.48 -18.10 40.93
N MET A 947 -57.53 -16.85 40.44
CA MET A 947 -56.96 -15.67 41.12
C MET A 947 -57.88 -14.44 41.17
N GLU A 948 -57.67 -13.57 42.17
CA GLU A 948 -58.34 -12.26 42.23
C GLU A 948 -57.84 -11.34 41.11
N GLN A 949 -58.76 -10.60 40.48
CA GLN A 949 -58.51 -9.78 39.28
C GLN A 949 -57.30 -8.83 39.43
N GLU A 950 -57.20 -8.12 40.55
CA GLU A 950 -56.11 -7.17 40.84
C GLU A 950 -54.76 -7.88 41.01
N ALA A 951 -54.74 -9.06 41.65
CA ALA A 951 -53.54 -9.88 41.78
C ALA A 951 -53.10 -10.49 40.44
N ALA A 952 -54.06 -10.89 39.59
CA ALA A 952 -53.79 -11.37 38.24
C ALA A 952 -53.23 -10.25 37.33
N GLU A 953 -53.80 -9.05 37.38
CA GLU A 953 -53.29 -7.89 36.61
C GLU A 953 -51.91 -7.43 37.09
N LYS A 954 -51.66 -7.46 38.40
CA LYS A 954 -50.33 -7.22 38.96
C LYS A 954 -49.30 -8.24 38.46
N LEU A 955 -49.61 -9.54 38.50
CA LEU A 955 -48.72 -10.58 37.98
C LEU A 955 -48.51 -10.50 36.46
N LYS A 956 -49.49 -10.04 35.68
CA LYS A 956 -49.30 -9.73 34.24
C LYS A 956 -48.31 -8.58 34.01
N SER A 957 -48.27 -7.61 34.93
CA SER A 957 -47.30 -6.50 34.88
C SER A 957 -45.91 -6.88 35.39
N GLU A 958 -45.80 -7.86 36.29
CA GLU A 958 -44.53 -8.32 36.87
C GLU A 958 -43.88 -9.46 36.05
N GLU A 959 -44.68 -10.36 35.46
CA GLU A 959 -44.23 -11.50 34.64
C GLU A 959 -44.93 -11.56 33.26
N PRO A 960 -44.70 -10.58 32.35
CA PRO A 960 -45.35 -10.51 31.03
C PRO A 960 -45.00 -11.67 30.07
N TRP A 961 -44.09 -12.56 30.47
CA TRP A 961 -43.76 -13.80 29.75
C TRP A 961 -44.68 -14.99 30.06
N ARG A 962 -45.61 -14.89 31.02
CA ARG A 962 -46.58 -15.98 31.26
C ARG A 962 -47.64 -16.04 30.17
N ILE A 963 -48.22 -17.22 30.01
CA ILE A 963 -49.27 -17.52 29.01
C ILE A 963 -50.62 -17.38 29.69
N THR A 964 -51.49 -16.50 29.17
CA THR A 964 -52.82 -16.26 29.77
C THR A 964 -53.86 -17.23 29.23
N ASP A 965 -54.89 -17.53 30.03
CA ASP A 965 -55.99 -18.42 29.61
C ASP A 965 -56.75 -17.87 28.38
N ASN A 966 -57.04 -16.57 28.40
CA ASN A 966 -57.68 -15.85 27.29
C ASN A 966 -56.83 -15.90 25.99
N GLU A 967 -55.51 -15.73 26.09
CA GLU A 967 -54.60 -15.89 24.95
C GLU A 967 -54.62 -17.31 24.38
N LEU A 968 -54.59 -18.32 25.27
CA LEU A 968 -54.57 -19.73 24.87
C LEU A 968 -55.88 -20.15 24.18
N GLU A 969 -57.03 -19.63 24.62
CA GLU A 969 -58.33 -19.72 23.95
C GLU A 969 -58.32 -19.02 22.59
N LEU A 970 -57.93 -17.73 22.55
CA LEU A 970 -57.94 -16.89 21.34
C LEU A 970 -57.07 -17.45 20.21
N TYR A 971 -55.91 -18.02 20.55
CA TYR A 971 -54.98 -18.59 19.57
C TYR A 971 -55.03 -20.12 19.46
N LYS A 972 -55.99 -20.80 20.11
CA LYS A 972 -56.17 -22.27 20.10
C LYS A 972 -56.06 -22.88 18.69
N ALA A 973 -56.74 -22.30 17.71
CA ALA A 973 -56.69 -22.76 16.31
C ALA A 973 -55.30 -22.58 15.65
N LYS A 974 -54.54 -21.57 16.07
CA LYS A 974 -53.18 -21.26 15.58
C LYS A 974 -52.14 -22.17 16.21
N SER A 975 -52.28 -22.48 17.51
CA SER A 975 -51.51 -23.50 18.23
C SER A 975 -51.71 -24.88 17.59
N ASN A 976 -52.96 -25.31 17.43
CA ASN A 976 -53.31 -26.57 16.74
C ASN A 976 -52.62 -26.69 15.38
N ARG A 977 -52.63 -25.60 14.60
CA ARG A 977 -52.01 -25.55 13.28
C ARG A 977 -50.48 -25.65 13.31
N GLN A 978 -49.77 -25.17 14.35
CA GLN A 978 -48.32 -25.37 14.43
C GLN A 978 -47.98 -26.84 14.72
N ILE A 979 -48.73 -27.48 15.63
CA ILE A 979 -48.54 -28.89 15.97
C ILE A 979 -48.85 -29.78 14.76
N ARG A 980 -49.99 -29.55 14.08
CA ARG A 980 -50.37 -30.28 12.86
C ARG A 980 -49.36 -30.09 11.71
N LEU A 981 -48.72 -28.92 11.62
CA LEU A 981 -47.63 -28.70 10.68
C LEU A 981 -46.38 -29.52 11.03
N ASN A 982 -46.03 -29.72 12.30
CA ASN A 982 -44.92 -30.62 12.67
C ASN A 982 -45.24 -32.09 12.35
N GLU A 983 -46.47 -32.55 12.59
CA GLU A 983 -46.90 -33.90 12.17
C GLU A 983 -46.64 -34.13 10.67
N LEU A 984 -47.09 -33.20 9.81
CA LEU A 984 -46.88 -33.24 8.34
C LEU A 984 -45.41 -33.05 7.92
N LEU A 985 -44.62 -32.29 8.69
CA LEU A 985 -43.17 -32.14 8.47
C LEU A 985 -42.42 -33.45 8.73
N LYS A 986 -42.75 -34.14 9.84
CA LYS A 986 -42.19 -35.46 10.18
C LYS A 986 -42.58 -36.49 9.12
N GLU A 987 -43.82 -36.47 8.63
CA GLU A 987 -44.31 -37.36 7.58
C GLU A 987 -43.55 -37.20 6.25
N HIS A 988 -43.49 -35.99 5.68
CA HIS A 988 -42.99 -35.79 4.32
C HIS A 988 -41.50 -35.39 4.20
N SER A 989 -40.88 -34.94 5.30
CA SER A 989 -39.55 -34.30 5.29
C SER A 989 -38.52 -34.92 6.25
N SER A 990 -38.82 -36.05 6.89
CA SER A 990 -37.91 -36.78 7.80
C SER A 990 -36.53 -37.09 7.22
N THR A 991 -36.41 -37.24 5.90
CA THR A 991 -35.16 -37.53 5.16
C THR A 991 -34.54 -36.32 4.45
N ALA A 992 -35.05 -35.10 4.65
CA ALA A 992 -34.53 -33.90 4.00
C ALA A 992 -33.23 -33.39 4.65
N ASN A 993 -32.27 -32.89 3.86
CA ASN A 993 -31.02 -32.32 4.39
C ASN A 993 -31.21 -30.90 4.95
N LEU A 994 -32.19 -30.17 4.41
CA LEU A 994 -32.58 -28.84 4.83
C LEU A 994 -34.09 -28.65 4.59
N ILE A 995 -34.79 -28.11 5.58
CA ILE A 995 -36.18 -27.68 5.49
C ILE A 995 -36.21 -26.15 5.55
N VAL A 996 -36.72 -25.48 4.52
CA VAL A 996 -36.96 -24.03 4.53
C VAL A 996 -38.44 -23.77 4.74
N MET A 997 -38.81 -23.08 5.82
CA MET A 997 -40.19 -22.90 6.24
C MET A 997 -40.54 -21.44 6.52
N SER A 998 -41.80 -21.05 6.26
CA SER A 998 -42.30 -19.71 6.62
C SER A 998 -42.54 -19.58 8.13
N MET A 999 -41.86 -18.65 8.80
CA MET A 999 -42.01 -18.42 10.25
C MET A 999 -43.39 -17.81 10.60
N PRO A 1000 -44.11 -18.35 11.62
CA PRO A 1000 -45.36 -17.75 12.11
C PRO A 1000 -45.10 -16.37 12.73
N LEU A 1001 -46.11 -15.48 12.73
CA LEU A 1001 -46.01 -14.17 13.39
C LEU A 1001 -46.73 -14.19 14.75
N ALA A 1002 -46.05 -13.73 15.79
CA ALA A 1002 -46.68 -13.13 16.98
C ALA A 1002 -46.78 -11.60 16.80
N ARG A 1003 -47.85 -10.98 17.32
CA ARG A 1003 -47.90 -9.52 17.50
C ARG A 1003 -47.38 -9.20 18.91
N LYS A 1004 -46.36 -8.34 19.00
CA LYS A 1004 -45.78 -7.83 20.25
C LYS A 1004 -46.91 -7.33 21.18
N GLY A 1005 -46.92 -7.75 22.45
CA GLY A 1005 -47.95 -7.40 23.44
C GLY A 1005 -49.34 -8.03 23.26
N ALA A 1006 -49.61 -8.73 22.16
CA ALA A 1006 -50.85 -9.48 21.93
C ALA A 1006 -50.65 -11.00 21.84
N VAL A 1007 -49.42 -11.46 22.06
CA VAL A 1007 -48.98 -12.85 22.27
C VAL A 1007 -47.79 -12.79 23.23
N SER A 1008 -47.77 -13.68 24.22
CA SER A 1008 -46.73 -13.85 25.22
C SER A 1008 -45.46 -14.47 24.64
N SER A 1009 -44.30 -14.07 25.18
CA SER A 1009 -42.99 -14.58 24.77
C SER A 1009 -42.88 -16.11 24.93
N ALA A 1010 -43.42 -16.68 26.00
CA ALA A 1010 -43.39 -18.14 26.20
C ALA A 1010 -44.29 -18.88 25.19
N LEU A 1011 -45.50 -18.39 24.89
CA LEU A 1011 -46.38 -19.03 23.90
C LEU A 1011 -45.76 -18.97 22.49
N TYR A 1012 -45.14 -17.85 22.13
CA TYR A 1012 -44.47 -17.73 20.84
C TYR A 1012 -43.23 -18.63 20.74
N MET A 1013 -42.42 -18.73 21.80
CA MET A 1013 -41.29 -19.67 21.82
C MET A 1013 -41.77 -21.13 21.74
N ALA A 1014 -42.84 -21.49 22.45
CA ALA A 1014 -43.45 -22.82 22.38
C ALA A 1014 -44.00 -23.15 20.98
N TRP A 1015 -44.58 -22.18 20.25
CA TRP A 1015 -44.94 -22.36 18.84
C TRP A 1015 -43.71 -22.59 17.95
N LEU A 1016 -42.61 -21.88 18.16
CA LEU A 1016 -41.39 -22.05 17.35
C LEU A 1016 -40.68 -23.37 17.65
N ASP A 1017 -40.67 -23.81 18.92
CA ASP A 1017 -40.16 -25.12 19.34
C ASP A 1017 -41.03 -26.24 18.76
N THR A 1018 -42.33 -26.26 19.05
CA THR A 1018 -43.24 -27.32 18.56
C THR A 1018 -43.27 -27.44 17.04
N LEU A 1019 -43.12 -26.34 16.29
CA LEU A 1019 -43.06 -26.36 14.83
C LEU A 1019 -41.77 -27.00 14.28
N SER A 1020 -40.68 -27.00 15.06
CA SER A 1020 -39.34 -27.43 14.65
C SER A 1020 -38.78 -28.65 15.40
N LYS A 1021 -39.54 -29.19 16.35
CA LYS A 1021 -39.15 -30.30 17.24
C LYS A 1021 -38.89 -31.61 16.46
N ASP A 1022 -37.74 -32.24 16.73
CA ASP A 1022 -37.22 -33.50 16.17
C ASP A 1022 -36.94 -33.55 14.65
N LEU A 1023 -37.07 -32.42 13.94
CA LEU A 1023 -36.86 -32.38 12.49
C LEU A 1023 -35.36 -32.44 12.10
N PRO A 1024 -35.02 -32.71 10.83
CA PRO A 1024 -33.72 -32.38 10.26
C PRO A 1024 -33.43 -30.85 10.31
N PRO A 1025 -32.23 -30.39 9.90
CA PRO A 1025 -31.88 -28.97 9.89
C PRO A 1025 -32.98 -28.10 9.27
N ILE A 1026 -33.54 -27.18 10.07
CA ILE A 1026 -34.69 -26.36 9.68
C ILE A 1026 -34.36 -24.87 9.79
N LEU A 1027 -34.74 -24.16 8.74
CA LEU A 1027 -34.55 -22.74 8.55
C LEU A 1027 -35.93 -22.05 8.55
N LEU A 1028 -36.28 -21.43 9.67
CA LEU A 1028 -37.47 -20.60 9.79
C LEU A 1028 -37.17 -19.24 9.18
N VAL A 1029 -37.85 -18.86 8.09
CA VAL A 1029 -37.58 -17.65 7.30
C VAL A 1029 -38.79 -16.73 7.29
N ARG A 1030 -38.54 -15.43 7.44
CA ARG A 1030 -39.52 -14.37 7.23
C ARG A 1030 -38.90 -13.19 6.49
N GLY A 1031 -39.53 -12.74 5.40
CA GLY A 1031 -39.15 -11.51 4.71
C GLY A 1031 -39.73 -10.26 5.39
N ASN A 1032 -39.14 -9.11 5.10
CA ASN A 1032 -39.55 -7.79 5.64
C ASN A 1032 -40.80 -7.19 4.98
N HIS A 1033 -41.68 -8.01 4.41
CA HIS A 1033 -42.88 -7.60 3.66
C HIS A 1033 -42.66 -6.72 2.41
N GLN A 1034 -41.42 -6.38 2.06
CA GLN A 1034 -41.06 -5.77 0.78
C GLN A 1034 -40.97 -6.84 -0.32
N SER A 1035 -41.16 -6.42 -1.59
CA SER A 1035 -40.98 -7.32 -2.73
C SER A 1035 -39.49 -7.64 -2.94
N VAL A 1036 -39.12 -8.91 -2.81
CA VAL A 1036 -37.74 -9.42 -2.95
C VAL A 1036 -37.42 -9.94 -4.37
N LEU A 1037 -38.45 -10.20 -5.18
CA LEU A 1037 -38.36 -10.74 -6.53
C LEU A 1037 -39.21 -9.90 -7.49
N THR A 1038 -38.80 -9.81 -8.76
CA THR A 1038 -39.53 -9.12 -9.83
C THR A 1038 -39.71 -10.03 -11.05
N PHE A 1039 -40.80 -9.84 -11.80
CA PHE A 1039 -41.01 -10.52 -13.09
C PHE A 1039 -40.25 -9.87 -14.24
N TYR A 1040 -39.92 -8.58 -14.10
CA TYR A 1040 -39.10 -7.83 -15.05
C TYR A 1040 -37.63 -7.95 -14.63
N SER A 1041 -36.81 -8.57 -15.49
CA SER A 1041 -35.35 -8.59 -15.40
C SER A 1041 -34.73 -7.30 -15.94
#